data_AF-A0A940BDP3-F1
#
_entry.id   AF-A0A940BDP3-F1
#
_cell.length_a   1.000
_cell.length_b   1.000
_cell.length_c   1.000
_cell.angle_alpha   90.00
_cell.angle_beta   90.00
_cell.angle_gamma   90.00
#
_symmetry.space_group_name_H-M   'P 1'
#
loop_
_entity.id
_entity.type
_entity.pdbx_description
1 polymer ?
#
loop_
_entity_poly.entity_id
_entity_poly.type
_entity_poly.pdbx_seq_one_letter_code
_entity_poly.pdbx_strand_id
1 'polypeptide(L)'
;MNKTLRNSLCGLLGLFSIGSSLAAEKYEAEEAILDNCAKATATSASGGAYVKMQSGNMTFNVKAEEAGTYDVTFFYSQTYGDTKTQNIVVNGTSAGSVTFPKTEAATEFIGLSGTFKLQPGDNEFSITNSWGWVDIDYITVEKHQFSAFEIDKTLVTPDPIESAVELYQFLSDNFGKKTISGVMTNTIVGVNKLEDQEEIKFITDASGKAPALIGFDFLHSTGKSSDTNSWHQSYSSNTLTLGAQLWKKGGIPAYCWHWKDPRKNDEAFYNPGSGTPSTDFDFTQGFKAGTTEWDTTSSTYAALINDIDIVSLQLKTLQCKGIAVLWRPLHEASGGWFWWGSKGAKSYLALYKLVFDRMVKVNGVRNAIWVWNTDGSDKDWYPGDEYVDIIARDFYYYPRETNHASLIGEFEKLKNAFGNKKIITLAENGSTPYPSEMFADGAPWSYSMAWYGDYAMPSGGYDDNTAEAWDKIMNSEYNLSLSEMPGWKSAAPEDCGIPDPCKSDGSIYEAECADDVNASIEKVKCRSGNGVNLQNNTDYIKFNIEKSEGTYRLFVGYALNYSGGKVVTCAVNGEKKDIALGTEDDEVGSCGEVEVGTFTLKNGENLIEITPNWTWAVIDYIHLVETGNTATEAVQAEEISIHGATGSEAIILQGAAGKKVSIVEATGRIIDEFVAEEESVLSTKNWSKGIYLIKVENQVFKIIR
;
A
#
# COMPACT_ATOMS: atom_id res chain seq x y z
N MET A 1 8.67 50.94 -50.33
CA MET A 1 7.25 51.28 -50.54
C MET A 1 6.42 50.04 -50.19
N ASN A 2 5.48 50.21 -49.27
CA ASN A 2 4.62 49.19 -48.67
C ASN A 2 3.72 48.43 -49.65
N LYS A 3 3.23 47.26 -49.16
CA LYS A 3 2.03 46.46 -49.51
C LYS A 3 2.35 45.13 -50.22
N THR A 4 1.89 43.95 -49.83
CA THR A 4 1.05 43.44 -48.72
C THR A 4 1.22 41.91 -48.72
N LEU A 5 1.20 41.26 -47.54
CA LEU A 5 1.09 39.80 -47.41
C LEU A 5 -0.14 39.26 -48.15
N ARG A 6 0.02 38.13 -48.86
CA ARG A 6 -1.07 37.23 -49.25
C ARG A 6 -0.91 35.92 -48.49
N ASN A 7 -1.68 35.78 -47.41
CA ASN A 7 -1.98 34.51 -46.78
C ASN A 7 -2.84 33.67 -47.73
N SER A 8 -2.43 32.44 -47.99
CA SER A 8 -3.27 31.41 -48.61
C SER A 8 -4.16 30.79 -47.54
N LEU A 9 -5.43 31.17 -47.56
CA LEU A 9 -6.51 30.58 -46.76
C LEU A 9 -6.88 29.23 -47.38
N CYS A 10 -6.37 28.12 -46.83
CA CYS A 10 -6.89 26.79 -47.12
C CYS A 10 -8.03 26.54 -46.12
N GLY A 11 -9.27 26.70 -46.57
CA GLY A 11 -10.46 26.46 -45.75
C GLY A 11 -10.62 24.96 -45.49
N LEU A 12 -10.28 24.52 -44.28
CA LEU A 12 -10.88 23.33 -43.69
C LEU A 12 -12.31 23.71 -43.30
N LEU A 13 -13.31 23.28 -44.07
CA LEU A 13 -14.66 23.16 -43.55
C LEU A 13 -14.63 22.07 -42.48
N GLY A 14 -14.43 22.46 -41.22
CA GLY A 14 -14.83 21.64 -40.10
C GLY A 14 -16.36 21.54 -40.13
N LEU A 15 -16.87 20.40 -40.57
CA LEU A 15 -18.22 19.98 -40.23
C LEU A 15 -18.27 19.84 -38.71
N PHE A 16 -18.68 20.88 -38.01
CA PHE A 16 -19.29 20.72 -36.70
C PHE A 16 -20.60 19.97 -36.95
N SER A 17 -20.57 18.64 -36.77
CA SER A 17 -21.79 17.91 -36.51
C SER A 17 -22.33 18.43 -35.19
N ILE A 18 -23.33 19.30 -35.25
CA ILE A 18 -24.21 19.54 -34.12
C ILE A 18 -24.94 18.22 -33.94
N GLY A 19 -24.40 17.35 -33.10
CA GLY A 19 -25.11 16.17 -32.63
C GLY A 19 -26.34 16.68 -31.92
N SER A 20 -27.51 16.46 -32.52
CA SER A 20 -28.77 16.58 -31.81
C SER A 20 -28.72 15.59 -30.66
N SER A 21 -28.59 16.07 -29.41
CA SER A 21 -28.86 15.22 -28.26
C SER A 21 -30.30 14.74 -28.40
N LEU A 22 -30.49 13.45 -28.65
CA LEU A 22 -31.80 12.82 -28.47
C LEU A 22 -32.24 13.12 -27.04
N ALA A 23 -33.46 13.63 -26.86
CA ALA A 23 -34.01 13.86 -25.54
C ALA A 23 -34.06 12.53 -24.79
N ALA A 24 -33.74 12.53 -23.49
CA ALA A 24 -33.82 11.34 -22.64
C ALA A 24 -35.21 10.69 -22.77
N GLU A 25 -35.23 9.37 -22.98
CA GLU A 25 -36.47 8.61 -23.11
C GLU A 25 -37.03 8.29 -21.73
N LYS A 26 -38.33 8.52 -21.52
CA LYS A 26 -39.01 8.34 -20.22
C LYS A 26 -39.79 7.02 -20.19
N TYR A 27 -39.70 6.31 -19.07
CA TYR A 27 -40.44 5.08 -18.79
C TYR A 27 -41.15 5.20 -17.42
N GLU A 28 -42.48 5.29 -17.43
CA GLU A 28 -43.29 5.42 -16.21
C GLU A 28 -43.26 4.11 -15.40
N ALA A 29 -43.05 4.18 -14.08
CA ALA A 29 -42.90 2.99 -13.25
C ALA A 29 -44.18 2.17 -13.19
N GLU A 30 -45.35 2.80 -13.22
CA GLU A 30 -46.64 2.11 -13.26
C GLU A 30 -46.89 1.34 -14.56
N GLU A 31 -46.08 1.52 -15.60
CA GLU A 31 -46.14 0.75 -16.84
C GLU A 31 -45.12 -0.42 -16.86
N ALA A 32 -44.22 -0.48 -15.88
CA ALA A 32 -43.27 -1.58 -15.72
C ALA A 32 -43.97 -2.91 -15.38
N ILE A 33 -43.25 -4.02 -15.58
CA ILE A 33 -43.66 -5.34 -15.09
C ILE A 33 -43.38 -5.35 -13.58
N LEU A 34 -44.43 -5.57 -12.78
CA LEU A 34 -44.36 -5.49 -11.32
C LEU A 34 -44.52 -6.88 -10.70
N ASP A 35 -43.60 -7.23 -9.81
CA ASP A 35 -43.68 -8.41 -8.95
C ASP A 35 -43.65 -7.96 -7.48
N ASN A 36 -44.71 -8.24 -6.72
CA ASN A 36 -44.86 -7.83 -5.31
C ASN A 36 -44.66 -6.32 -5.02
N CYS A 37 -44.87 -5.45 -6.02
CA CYS A 37 -44.93 -3.99 -5.86
C CYS A 37 -46.40 -3.50 -5.82
N ALA A 38 -46.62 -2.27 -5.36
CA ALA A 38 -47.96 -1.66 -5.33
C ALA A 38 -47.99 -0.33 -6.10
N LYS A 39 -48.96 -0.17 -7.02
CA LYS A 39 -49.23 1.13 -7.67
C LYS A 39 -49.92 2.08 -6.70
N ALA A 40 -49.54 3.34 -6.73
CA ALA A 40 -50.13 4.42 -5.94
C ALA A 40 -50.33 5.67 -6.80
N THR A 41 -51.02 6.67 -6.26
CA THR A 41 -51.29 7.94 -6.96
C THR A 41 -50.82 9.13 -6.14
N ALA A 42 -50.29 10.14 -6.82
CA ALA A 42 -49.92 11.43 -6.23
C ALA A 42 -49.97 12.50 -7.32
N THR A 43 -50.43 13.71 -6.98
CA THR A 43 -50.46 14.83 -7.93
C THR A 43 -49.07 15.33 -8.32
N SER A 44 -48.06 15.00 -7.51
CA SER A 44 -46.65 15.30 -7.75
C SER A 44 -45.95 14.29 -8.65
N ALA A 45 -46.54 13.11 -8.86
CA ALA A 45 -45.98 12.07 -9.72
C ALA A 45 -46.23 12.38 -11.21
N SER A 46 -45.28 12.01 -12.07
CA SER A 46 -45.47 11.98 -13.52
C SER A 46 -46.66 11.07 -13.84
N GLY A 47 -47.49 11.45 -14.81
CA GLY A 47 -48.71 10.69 -15.14
C GLY A 47 -49.78 10.60 -14.01
N GLY A 48 -49.50 11.12 -12.80
CA GLY A 48 -50.36 11.03 -11.63
C GLY A 48 -50.27 9.71 -10.84
N ALA A 49 -49.36 8.81 -11.20
CA ALA A 49 -49.16 7.52 -10.54
C ALA A 49 -47.67 7.23 -10.32
N TYR A 50 -47.38 6.31 -9.39
CA TYR A 50 -46.03 5.85 -9.10
C TYR A 50 -46.09 4.44 -8.51
N VAL A 51 -44.93 3.79 -8.35
CA VAL A 51 -44.82 2.45 -7.78
C VAL A 51 -44.13 2.47 -6.43
N LYS A 52 -44.79 1.88 -5.43
CA LYS A 52 -44.18 1.53 -4.15
C LYS A 52 -43.54 0.17 -4.27
N MET A 53 -42.21 0.12 -4.27
CA MET A 53 -41.48 -1.14 -4.43
C MET A 53 -41.72 -2.09 -3.26
N GLN A 54 -41.83 -1.59 -2.03
CA GLN A 54 -41.95 -2.41 -0.81
C GLN A 54 -40.83 -3.46 -0.73
N SER A 55 -41.12 -4.75 -0.92
CA SER A 55 -40.12 -5.81 -1.03
C SER A 55 -40.15 -6.51 -2.39
N GLY A 56 -40.80 -5.88 -3.37
CA GLY A 56 -40.98 -6.39 -4.71
C GLY A 56 -39.89 -5.97 -5.68
N ASN A 57 -40.06 -6.40 -6.93
CA ASN A 57 -39.18 -6.12 -8.05
C ASN A 57 -39.98 -5.39 -9.15
N MET A 58 -39.31 -4.52 -9.90
CA MET A 58 -39.90 -3.89 -11.08
C MET A 58 -38.94 -3.96 -12.26
N THR A 59 -39.50 -4.22 -13.44
CA THR A 59 -38.75 -4.44 -14.67
C THR A 59 -39.27 -3.54 -15.79
N PHE A 60 -38.40 -2.68 -16.28
CA PHE A 60 -38.62 -1.80 -17.42
C PHE A 60 -38.10 -2.47 -18.69
N ASN A 61 -38.83 -2.34 -19.80
CA ASN A 61 -38.31 -2.70 -21.11
C ASN A 61 -37.74 -1.43 -21.76
N VAL A 62 -36.44 -1.20 -21.61
CA VAL A 62 -35.77 0.02 -22.07
C VAL A 62 -35.11 -0.19 -23.42
N LYS A 63 -35.22 0.81 -24.29
CA LYS A 63 -34.68 0.76 -25.63
C LYS A 63 -33.38 1.55 -25.74
N ALA A 64 -32.37 0.94 -26.37
CA ALA A 64 -31.11 1.57 -26.72
C ALA A 64 -30.92 1.50 -28.25
N GLU A 65 -30.57 2.62 -28.89
CA GLU A 65 -30.39 2.65 -30.36
C GLU A 65 -29.17 1.84 -30.80
N GLU A 66 -28.13 1.84 -29.96
CA GLU A 66 -26.87 1.14 -30.19
C GLU A 66 -26.33 0.56 -28.87
N ALA A 67 -25.41 -0.41 -28.97
CA ALA A 67 -24.70 -0.93 -27.82
C ALA A 67 -23.88 0.20 -27.19
N GLY A 68 -23.92 0.33 -25.87
CA GLY A 68 -23.09 1.32 -25.20
C GLY A 68 -23.48 1.56 -23.75
N THR A 69 -22.88 2.62 -23.21
CA THR A 69 -23.10 3.08 -21.85
C THR A 69 -24.19 4.15 -21.85
N TYR A 70 -25.16 4.01 -20.95
CA TYR A 70 -26.32 4.88 -20.81
C TYR A 70 -26.48 5.32 -19.36
N ASP A 71 -26.86 6.58 -19.18
CA ASP A 71 -27.29 7.11 -17.89
C ASP A 71 -28.77 6.80 -17.70
N VAL A 72 -29.08 6.18 -16.57
CA VAL A 72 -30.45 5.92 -16.12
C VAL A 72 -30.71 6.77 -14.88
N THR A 73 -31.59 7.76 -15.01
CA THR A 73 -32.01 8.61 -13.88
C THR A 73 -33.30 8.08 -13.29
N PHE A 74 -33.23 7.68 -12.02
CA PHE A 74 -34.36 7.27 -11.21
C PHE A 74 -35.00 8.50 -10.57
N PHE A 75 -36.27 8.75 -10.89
CA PHE A 75 -37.07 9.75 -10.19
C PHE A 75 -37.81 9.08 -9.05
N TYR A 76 -37.33 9.30 -7.83
CA TYR A 76 -37.67 8.48 -6.67
C TYR A 76 -38.01 9.31 -5.43
N SER A 77 -38.77 8.70 -4.54
CA SER A 77 -39.08 9.16 -3.19
C SER A 77 -38.75 8.04 -2.20
N GLN A 78 -37.97 8.31 -1.16
CA GLN A 78 -37.64 7.32 -0.13
C GLN A 78 -37.53 7.98 1.24
N THR A 79 -38.54 7.78 2.09
CA THR A 79 -38.61 8.34 3.45
C THR A 79 -38.44 7.29 4.55
N TYR A 80 -38.13 6.04 4.20
CA TYR A 80 -38.17 4.86 5.08
C TYR A 80 -36.88 4.62 5.88
N GLY A 81 -35.82 5.42 5.67
CA GLY A 81 -34.51 5.28 6.32
C GLY A 81 -33.51 6.31 5.80
N ASP A 82 -32.28 6.31 6.31
CA ASP A 82 -31.24 7.27 5.86
C ASP A 82 -30.79 7.00 4.42
N THR A 83 -30.65 5.71 4.07
CA THR A 83 -30.43 5.25 2.70
C THR A 83 -31.16 3.93 2.46
N LYS A 84 -31.43 3.60 1.19
CA LYS A 84 -31.93 2.29 0.75
C LYS A 84 -31.20 1.85 -0.50
N THR A 85 -30.55 0.69 -0.45
CA THR A 85 -29.86 0.12 -1.62
C THR A 85 -30.74 -0.90 -2.32
N GLN A 86 -30.81 -0.82 -3.66
CA GLN A 86 -31.45 -1.82 -4.51
C GLN A 86 -30.46 -2.39 -5.53
N ASN A 87 -30.67 -3.64 -5.92
CA ASN A 87 -29.85 -4.29 -6.94
C ASN A 87 -30.37 -3.93 -8.33
N ILE A 88 -29.45 -3.71 -9.27
CA ILE A 88 -29.79 -3.48 -10.67
C ILE A 88 -29.39 -4.72 -11.46
N VAL A 89 -30.32 -5.23 -12.26
CA VAL A 89 -30.10 -6.37 -13.15
C VAL A 89 -30.47 -5.93 -14.56
N VAL A 90 -29.54 -6.11 -15.50
CA VAL A 90 -29.76 -5.79 -16.91
C VAL A 90 -29.64 -7.07 -17.72
N ASN A 91 -30.69 -7.42 -18.47
CA ASN A 91 -30.77 -8.63 -19.30
C ASN A 91 -30.41 -9.92 -18.54
N GLY A 92 -30.84 -10.01 -17.27
CA GLY A 92 -30.57 -11.16 -16.40
C GLY A 92 -29.17 -11.20 -15.77
N THR A 93 -28.30 -10.21 -16.03
CA THR A 93 -26.97 -10.09 -15.43
C THR A 93 -26.94 -8.98 -14.38
N SER A 94 -26.30 -9.24 -13.24
CA SER A 94 -26.04 -8.23 -12.22
C SER A 94 -25.26 -7.05 -12.82
N ALA A 95 -25.82 -5.85 -12.67
CA ALA A 95 -25.24 -4.59 -13.13
C ALA A 95 -24.85 -3.67 -11.95
N GLY A 96 -24.71 -4.24 -10.76
CA GLY A 96 -24.38 -3.53 -9.52
C GLY A 96 -25.61 -3.14 -8.71
N SER A 97 -25.49 -2.07 -7.93
CA SER A 97 -26.55 -1.60 -7.05
C SER A 97 -26.63 -0.07 -7.05
N VAL A 98 -27.80 0.46 -6.67
CA VAL A 98 -28.03 1.90 -6.50
C VAL A 98 -28.50 2.15 -5.08
N THR A 99 -27.79 3.04 -4.38
CA THR A 99 -28.13 3.49 -3.03
C THR A 99 -28.90 4.79 -3.13
N PHE A 100 -30.16 4.77 -2.73
CA PHE A 100 -31.10 5.89 -2.74
C PHE A 100 -31.03 6.66 -1.40
N PRO A 101 -30.53 7.90 -1.37
CA PRO A 101 -30.58 8.75 -0.19
C PRO A 101 -32.01 9.06 0.26
N LYS A 102 -32.19 9.36 1.54
CA LYS A 102 -33.46 9.82 2.08
C LYS A 102 -33.96 11.10 1.38
N THR A 103 -35.24 11.14 1.01
CA THR A 103 -35.94 12.35 0.57
C THR A 103 -36.59 13.07 1.74
N GLU A 104 -36.80 14.39 1.62
CA GLU A 104 -37.36 15.20 2.73
C GLU A 104 -38.82 14.85 3.03
N ALA A 105 -39.61 14.62 1.98
CA ALA A 105 -41.02 14.25 2.09
C ALA A 105 -41.37 13.05 1.21
N ALA A 106 -42.46 12.37 1.59
CA ALA A 106 -43.05 11.33 0.76
C ALA A 106 -43.69 11.98 -0.48
N THR A 107 -43.58 11.32 -1.64
CA THR A 107 -44.09 11.82 -2.94
C THR A 107 -43.42 13.09 -3.45
N GLU A 108 -42.26 13.44 -2.89
CA GLU A 108 -41.31 14.37 -3.48
C GLU A 108 -40.27 13.57 -4.26
N PHE A 109 -40.39 13.59 -5.59
CA PHE A 109 -39.53 12.79 -6.46
C PHE A 109 -38.31 13.59 -6.90
N ILE A 110 -37.12 13.09 -6.57
CA ILE A 110 -35.83 13.66 -6.97
C ILE A 110 -35.10 12.70 -7.90
N GLY A 111 -34.24 13.25 -8.76
CA GLY A 111 -33.43 12.47 -9.69
C GLY A 111 -32.15 11.95 -9.04
N LEU A 112 -31.90 10.65 -9.19
CA LEU A 112 -30.61 10.01 -8.93
C LEU A 112 -30.16 9.28 -10.19
N SER A 113 -28.98 9.57 -10.72
CA SER A 113 -28.46 8.90 -11.91
C SER A 113 -27.51 7.76 -11.57
N GLY A 114 -27.63 6.66 -12.28
CA GLY A 114 -26.61 5.61 -12.38
C GLY A 114 -26.25 5.36 -13.84
N THR A 115 -25.09 4.74 -14.08
CA THR A 115 -24.56 4.53 -15.43
C THR A 115 -24.42 3.03 -15.70
N PHE A 116 -25.04 2.56 -16.78
CA PHE A 116 -25.22 1.12 -17.07
C PHE A 116 -24.95 0.79 -18.54
N LYS A 117 -24.60 -0.47 -18.81
CA LYS A 117 -24.44 -0.99 -20.17
C LYS A 117 -25.77 -1.48 -20.71
N LEU A 118 -26.13 -1.07 -21.92
CA LEU A 118 -27.27 -1.57 -22.66
C LEU A 118 -26.82 -2.16 -24.01
N GLN A 119 -27.53 -3.18 -24.47
CA GLN A 119 -27.39 -3.80 -25.78
C GLN A 119 -28.28 -3.06 -26.81
N PRO A 120 -28.01 -3.16 -28.13
CA PRO A 120 -28.88 -2.56 -29.14
C PRO A 120 -30.28 -3.17 -29.09
N GLY A 121 -31.30 -2.32 -29.17
CA GLY A 121 -32.70 -2.72 -29.11
C GLY A 121 -33.27 -2.74 -27.70
N ASP A 122 -34.13 -3.71 -27.43
CA ASP A 122 -34.86 -3.85 -26.17
C ASP A 122 -33.95 -4.49 -25.09
N ASN A 123 -33.96 -3.91 -23.89
CA ASN A 123 -33.23 -4.38 -22.73
C ASN A 123 -34.16 -4.53 -21.53
N GLU A 124 -34.02 -5.65 -20.83
CA GLU A 124 -34.71 -5.87 -19.57
C GLU A 124 -33.93 -5.17 -18.44
N PHE A 125 -34.41 -4.01 -18.00
CA PHE A 125 -33.80 -3.24 -16.92
C PHE A 125 -34.61 -3.41 -15.63
N SER A 126 -34.06 -4.14 -14.68
CA SER A 126 -34.77 -4.53 -13.45
C SER A 126 -34.17 -3.88 -12.22
N ILE A 127 -35.03 -3.25 -11.41
CA ILE A 127 -34.73 -2.86 -10.03
C ILE A 127 -35.25 -4.00 -9.15
N THR A 128 -34.33 -4.75 -8.55
CA THR A 128 -34.65 -5.92 -7.74
C THR A 128 -34.39 -5.67 -6.26
N ASN A 129 -35.21 -6.30 -5.41
CA ASN A 129 -35.21 -6.07 -3.99
C ASN A 129 -33.86 -6.43 -3.35
N SER A 130 -33.23 -5.42 -2.74
CA SER A 130 -32.19 -5.60 -1.74
C SER A 130 -32.72 -5.14 -0.38
N TRP A 131 -32.67 -3.84 -0.09
CA TRP A 131 -33.24 -3.29 1.15
C TRP A 131 -34.73 -2.95 1.02
N GLY A 132 -35.25 -2.95 -0.21
CA GLY A 132 -36.62 -2.58 -0.54
C GLY A 132 -36.94 -1.13 -0.19
N TRP A 133 -38.23 -0.81 -0.16
CA TRP A 133 -38.78 0.45 0.35
C TRP A 133 -38.20 1.68 -0.35
N VAL A 134 -38.35 1.71 -1.67
CA VAL A 134 -38.14 2.91 -2.50
C VAL A 134 -39.39 3.09 -3.35
N ASP A 135 -39.90 4.31 -3.43
CA ASP A 135 -41.04 4.64 -4.29
C ASP A 135 -40.47 5.26 -5.59
N ILE A 136 -40.79 4.68 -6.75
CA ILE A 136 -40.30 5.12 -8.06
C ILE A 136 -41.45 5.72 -8.86
N ASP A 137 -41.26 6.92 -9.37
CA ASP A 137 -42.18 7.62 -10.29
C ASP A 137 -41.92 7.14 -11.73
N TYR A 138 -40.71 7.42 -12.22
CA TYR A 138 -40.25 6.97 -13.55
C TYR A 138 -38.74 6.86 -13.60
N ILE A 139 -38.25 6.28 -14.69
CA ILE A 139 -36.85 6.39 -15.08
C ILE A 139 -36.72 7.16 -16.39
N THR A 140 -35.59 7.85 -16.57
CA THR A 140 -35.17 8.34 -17.89
C THR A 140 -33.89 7.64 -18.32
N VAL A 141 -33.77 7.36 -19.61
CA VAL A 141 -32.60 6.72 -20.20
C VAL A 141 -32.02 7.62 -21.27
N GLU A 142 -30.73 7.92 -21.17
CA GLU A 142 -29.99 8.72 -22.15
C GLU A 142 -28.60 8.15 -22.40
N LYS A 143 -28.06 8.38 -23.60
CA LYS A 143 -26.72 7.89 -23.94
C LYS A 143 -25.66 8.66 -23.14
N HIS A 144 -24.82 7.94 -22.40
CA HIS A 144 -23.82 8.53 -21.53
C HIS A 144 -22.81 9.37 -22.33
N GLN A 145 -22.48 10.54 -21.79
CA GLN A 145 -21.50 11.46 -22.38
C GLN A 145 -20.20 11.42 -21.58
N PHE A 146 -19.21 10.70 -22.10
CA PHE A 146 -17.90 10.61 -21.46
C PHE A 146 -17.18 11.97 -21.47
N SER A 147 -16.71 12.37 -20.30
CA SER A 147 -15.75 13.47 -20.14
C SER A 147 -14.33 12.95 -19.92
N ALA A 148 -13.35 13.69 -20.43
CA ALA A 148 -11.93 13.35 -20.28
C ALA A 148 -11.39 13.70 -18.89
N PHE A 149 -10.36 12.98 -18.46
CA PHE A 149 -9.59 13.31 -17.26
C PHE A 149 -8.55 14.37 -17.52
N GLU A 150 -8.36 15.25 -16.53
CA GLU A 150 -7.35 16.30 -16.49
C GLU A 150 -6.53 16.12 -15.20
N ILE A 151 -5.76 15.04 -15.16
CA ILE A 151 -5.03 14.60 -13.96
C ILE A 151 -4.05 15.69 -13.50
N ASP A 152 -4.16 16.07 -12.23
CA ASP A 152 -3.13 16.86 -11.55
C ASP A 152 -1.88 16.00 -11.41
N LYS A 153 -0.75 16.50 -11.91
CA LYS A 153 0.53 15.79 -11.89
C LYS A 153 1.36 16.10 -10.65
N THR A 154 0.84 16.91 -9.74
CA THR A 154 1.51 17.30 -8.50
C THR A 154 1.12 16.37 -7.36
N LEU A 155 2.11 15.73 -6.73
CA LEU A 155 1.89 14.96 -5.51
C LEU A 155 1.51 15.89 -4.35
N VAL A 156 0.65 15.42 -3.45
CA VAL A 156 0.24 16.16 -2.24
C VAL A 156 1.35 16.25 -1.21
N THR A 157 2.27 15.28 -1.22
CA THR A 157 3.47 15.27 -0.38
C THR A 157 4.44 16.35 -0.87
N PRO A 158 4.84 17.35 -0.03
CA PRO A 158 5.83 18.34 -0.40
C PRO A 158 7.22 17.72 -0.51
N ASP A 159 8.02 18.24 -1.45
CA ASP A 159 9.38 17.79 -1.75
C ASP A 159 9.50 16.25 -1.88
N PRO A 160 8.64 15.58 -2.68
CA PRO A 160 8.65 14.13 -2.80
C PRO A 160 9.99 13.64 -3.39
N ILE A 161 10.37 12.41 -3.05
CA ILE A 161 11.57 11.81 -3.65
C ILE A 161 11.38 11.58 -5.15
N GLU A 162 12.47 11.56 -5.91
CA GLU A 162 12.41 11.45 -7.37
C GLU A 162 11.63 10.22 -7.85
N SER A 163 11.80 9.08 -7.18
CA SER A 163 11.08 7.85 -7.52
C SER A 163 9.57 7.93 -7.26
N ALA A 164 9.11 8.74 -6.30
CA ALA A 164 7.68 8.95 -6.08
C ALA A 164 7.09 9.81 -7.20
N VAL A 165 7.82 10.83 -7.64
CA VAL A 165 7.45 11.64 -8.82
C VAL A 165 7.41 10.77 -10.07
N GLU A 166 8.42 9.91 -10.28
CA GLU A 166 8.49 9.00 -11.43
C GLU A 166 7.33 8.00 -11.43
N LEU A 167 7.03 7.37 -10.29
CA LEU A 167 5.91 6.45 -10.16
C LEU A 167 4.58 7.17 -10.44
N TYR A 168 4.34 8.35 -9.86
CA TYR A 168 3.09 9.07 -10.08
C TYR A 168 2.93 9.54 -11.54
N GLN A 169 4.03 9.98 -12.15
CA GLN A 169 4.04 10.35 -13.57
C GLN A 169 3.71 9.14 -14.46
N PHE A 170 4.27 7.97 -14.14
CA PHE A 170 3.96 6.71 -14.84
C PHE A 170 2.47 6.35 -14.73
N LEU A 171 1.88 6.45 -13.53
CA LEU A 171 0.45 6.21 -13.32
C LEU A 171 -0.39 7.20 -14.15
N SER A 172 -0.06 8.48 -14.07
CA SER A 172 -0.76 9.56 -14.80
C SER A 172 -0.68 9.39 -16.32
N ASP A 173 0.48 9.00 -16.86
CA ASP A 173 0.66 8.87 -18.32
C ASP A 173 -0.03 7.62 -18.90
N ASN A 174 -0.22 6.58 -18.08
CA ASN A 174 -0.91 5.35 -18.46
C ASN A 174 -2.41 5.37 -18.17
N PHE A 175 -2.88 6.19 -17.23
CA PHE A 175 -4.30 6.28 -16.91
C PHE A 175 -5.13 6.64 -18.15
N GLY A 176 -6.19 5.85 -18.41
CA GLY A 176 -7.00 5.96 -19.62
C GLY A 176 -6.41 5.27 -20.87
N LYS A 177 -5.19 4.70 -20.80
CA LYS A 177 -4.52 4.00 -21.93
C LYS A 177 -4.17 2.55 -21.61
N LYS A 178 -3.78 2.28 -20.37
CA LYS A 178 -3.46 0.96 -19.83
C LYS A 178 -4.00 0.84 -18.40
N THR A 179 -4.21 -0.40 -17.97
CA THR A 179 -4.38 -0.76 -16.56
C THR A 179 -3.19 -1.59 -16.10
N ILE A 180 -2.86 -1.52 -14.82
CA ILE A 180 -1.75 -2.25 -14.22
C ILE A 180 -2.32 -3.45 -13.46
N SER A 181 -1.83 -4.66 -13.74
CA SER A 181 -2.31 -5.85 -13.04
C SER A 181 -1.80 -5.89 -11.61
N GLY A 182 -2.72 -6.10 -10.67
CA GLY A 182 -2.45 -6.15 -9.24
C GLY A 182 -2.96 -7.42 -8.57
N VAL A 183 -2.25 -7.87 -7.53
CA VAL A 183 -2.74 -8.88 -6.59
C VAL A 183 -2.23 -8.60 -5.17
N MET A 184 -3.06 -8.86 -4.16
CA MET A 184 -2.65 -8.81 -2.74
C MET A 184 -1.97 -10.13 -2.34
N THR A 185 -0.96 -10.08 -1.47
CA THR A 185 -0.33 -11.28 -0.89
C THR A 185 -0.99 -11.71 0.42
N ASN A 186 -1.09 -13.01 0.68
CA ASN A 186 -1.55 -13.55 1.97
C ASN A 186 -0.38 -13.86 2.92
N THR A 187 0.29 -15.00 2.70
CA THR A 187 1.33 -15.51 3.61
C THR A 187 2.70 -14.98 3.22
N ILE A 188 3.21 -14.05 4.00
CA ILE A 188 4.51 -13.41 3.77
C ILE A 188 5.65 -14.06 4.60
N VAL A 189 5.33 -14.71 5.72
CA VAL A 189 6.36 -15.32 6.58
C VAL A 189 6.82 -16.65 5.97
N GLY A 190 8.14 -16.84 5.89
CA GLY A 190 8.75 -18.04 5.31
C GLY A 190 8.88 -18.00 3.78
N VAL A 191 8.45 -16.90 3.15
CA VAL A 191 8.64 -16.67 1.71
C VAL A 191 9.75 -15.64 1.52
N ASN A 192 10.84 -16.08 0.87
CA ASN A 192 12.03 -15.24 0.68
C ASN A 192 12.09 -14.59 -0.70
N LYS A 193 11.28 -15.07 -1.65
CA LYS A 193 11.25 -14.58 -3.04
C LYS A 193 9.85 -14.20 -3.45
N LEU A 194 9.75 -13.11 -4.20
CA LEU A 194 8.47 -12.65 -4.73
C LEU A 194 7.77 -13.72 -5.57
N GLU A 195 8.50 -14.40 -6.45
CA GLU A 195 7.95 -15.48 -7.32
C GLU A 195 7.40 -16.71 -6.57
N ASP A 196 7.76 -16.88 -5.29
CA ASP A 196 7.30 -17.99 -4.46
C ASP A 196 6.00 -17.65 -3.69
N GLN A 197 5.51 -16.41 -3.78
CA GLN A 197 4.20 -16.03 -3.26
C GLN A 197 3.10 -16.79 -4.03
N GLU A 198 2.19 -17.44 -3.31
CA GLU A 198 1.20 -18.36 -3.90
C GLU A 198 0.34 -17.68 -4.97
N GLU A 199 -0.16 -16.47 -4.67
CA GLU A 199 -0.97 -15.69 -5.61
C GLU A 199 -0.20 -15.34 -6.89
N ILE A 200 1.04 -14.86 -6.74
CA ILE A 200 1.90 -14.46 -7.86
C ILE A 200 2.24 -15.68 -8.72
N LYS A 201 2.57 -16.80 -8.07
CA LYS A 201 2.87 -18.07 -8.72
C LYS A 201 1.68 -18.57 -9.52
N PHE A 202 0.48 -18.60 -8.93
CA PHE A 202 -0.72 -19.05 -9.62
C PHE A 202 -1.02 -18.23 -10.88
N ILE A 203 -0.96 -16.90 -10.78
CA ILE A 203 -1.21 -16.00 -11.92
C ILE A 203 -0.13 -16.18 -13.00
N THR A 204 1.12 -16.35 -12.60
CA THR A 204 2.24 -16.59 -13.53
C THR A 204 2.13 -17.94 -14.23
N ASP A 205 1.77 -19.00 -13.50
CA ASP A 205 1.56 -20.34 -14.08
C ASP A 205 0.35 -20.36 -15.04
N ALA A 206 -0.70 -19.58 -14.74
CA ALA A 206 -1.89 -19.48 -15.56
C ALA A 206 -1.68 -18.69 -16.88
N SER A 207 -0.92 -17.59 -16.82
CA SER A 207 -0.84 -16.62 -17.93
C SER A 207 0.53 -16.50 -18.60
N GLY A 208 1.58 -17.04 -17.97
CA GLY A 208 2.97 -16.82 -18.35
C GLY A 208 3.53 -15.44 -17.96
N LYS A 209 2.77 -14.60 -17.25
CA LYS A 209 3.15 -13.24 -16.84
C LYS A 209 2.88 -13.01 -15.35
N ALA A 210 3.77 -12.27 -14.68
CA ALA A 210 3.58 -11.89 -13.27
C ALA A 210 2.86 -10.52 -13.15
N PRO A 211 2.02 -10.30 -12.12
CA PRO A 211 1.41 -9.00 -11.84
C PRO A 211 2.44 -7.91 -11.61
N ALA A 212 2.17 -6.69 -12.10
CA ALA A 212 3.06 -5.54 -11.97
C ALA A 212 2.97 -4.83 -10.62
N LEU A 213 1.79 -4.86 -9.99
CA LEU A 213 1.52 -4.27 -8.68
C LEU A 213 1.26 -5.38 -7.66
N ILE A 214 1.93 -5.32 -6.52
CA ILE A 214 1.72 -6.29 -5.45
C ILE A 214 1.33 -5.57 -4.16
N GLY A 215 0.23 -6.03 -3.57
CA GLY A 215 -0.31 -5.54 -2.32
C GLY A 215 0.35 -6.19 -1.11
N PHE A 216 0.73 -5.36 -0.14
CA PHE A 216 1.30 -5.71 1.15
C PHE A 216 0.52 -4.98 2.27
N ASP A 217 0.67 -5.46 3.51
CA ASP A 217 -0.03 -4.88 4.66
C ASP A 217 0.94 -4.63 5.83
N PHE A 218 0.85 -3.48 6.49
CA PHE A 218 1.56 -3.24 7.76
C PHE A 218 0.82 -3.77 9.00
N LEU A 219 -0.17 -4.67 8.81
CA LEU A 219 -1.01 -5.33 9.81
C LEU A 219 -0.28 -5.74 11.10
N HIS A 220 0.93 -6.29 10.99
CA HIS A 220 1.70 -6.78 12.13
C HIS A 220 2.85 -5.86 12.55
N SER A 221 3.00 -4.69 11.91
CA SER A 221 3.99 -3.68 12.30
C SER A 221 3.62 -3.01 13.63
N THR A 222 2.33 -2.99 13.98
CA THR A 222 1.84 -2.54 15.28
C THR A 222 0.85 -3.54 15.88
N GLY A 223 0.35 -3.25 17.08
CA GLY A 223 -0.54 -4.14 17.85
C GLY A 223 0.14 -4.78 19.05
N LYS A 224 -0.61 -5.63 19.75
CA LYS A 224 -0.23 -6.22 21.05
C LYS A 224 1.02 -7.10 21.00
N SER A 225 1.20 -7.83 19.91
CA SER A 225 2.25 -8.84 19.74
C SER A 225 3.37 -8.37 18.81
N SER A 226 3.29 -7.16 18.24
CA SER A 226 4.29 -6.63 17.29
C SER A 226 5.72 -6.68 17.86
N ASP A 227 5.88 -6.36 19.14
CA ASP A 227 7.20 -6.19 19.75
C ASP A 227 7.70 -7.46 20.46
N THR A 228 6.83 -8.45 20.64
CA THR A 228 7.12 -9.64 21.46
C THR A 228 7.03 -10.96 20.71
N ASN A 229 6.33 -11.01 19.59
CA ASN A 229 6.15 -12.22 18.79
C ASN A 229 7.06 -12.20 17.56
N SER A 230 7.93 -13.19 17.43
CA SER A 230 8.90 -13.28 16.32
C SER A 230 8.23 -13.41 14.97
N TRP A 231 7.11 -14.14 14.86
CA TRP A 231 6.38 -14.27 13.60
C TRP A 231 5.83 -12.91 13.11
N HIS A 232 5.33 -12.07 14.02
CA HIS A 232 4.85 -10.71 13.69
C HIS A 232 5.98 -9.80 13.17
N GLN A 233 7.16 -9.95 13.77
CA GLN A 233 8.36 -9.20 13.37
C GLN A 233 8.86 -9.68 12.01
N SER A 234 8.93 -11.00 11.80
CA SER A 234 9.28 -11.59 10.50
C SER A 234 8.29 -11.17 9.42
N TYR A 235 6.99 -11.13 9.72
CA TYR A 235 5.98 -10.65 8.78
C TYR A 235 6.30 -9.21 8.35
N SER A 236 6.47 -8.30 9.32
CA SER A 236 6.74 -6.89 9.05
C SER A 236 8.02 -6.70 8.23
N SER A 237 9.12 -7.35 8.61
CA SER A 237 10.37 -7.28 7.86
C SER A 237 10.25 -7.85 6.44
N ASN A 238 9.57 -8.99 6.27
CA ASN A 238 9.42 -9.62 4.96
C ASN A 238 8.56 -8.77 4.00
N THR A 239 7.56 -8.02 4.50
CA THR A 239 6.81 -7.09 3.63
C THR A 239 7.73 -6.04 2.99
N LEU A 240 8.74 -5.55 3.72
CA LEU A 240 9.72 -4.59 3.20
C LEU A 240 10.67 -5.25 2.20
N THR A 241 11.17 -6.45 2.53
CA THR A 241 12.08 -7.20 1.65
C THR A 241 11.41 -7.51 0.31
N LEU A 242 10.19 -8.05 0.33
CA LEU A 242 9.45 -8.38 -0.90
C LEU A 242 9.05 -7.13 -1.69
N GLY A 243 8.67 -6.03 -1.01
CA GLY A 243 8.44 -4.75 -1.67
C GLY A 243 9.68 -4.20 -2.36
N ALA A 244 10.85 -4.32 -1.74
CA ALA A 244 12.13 -3.93 -2.36
C ALA A 244 12.51 -4.83 -3.54
N GLN A 245 12.28 -6.14 -3.46
CA GLN A 245 12.48 -7.06 -4.59
C GLN A 245 11.59 -6.71 -5.77
N LEU A 246 10.30 -6.43 -5.52
CA LEU A 246 9.35 -6.01 -6.55
C LEU A 246 9.80 -4.72 -7.23
N TRP A 247 10.17 -3.71 -6.43
CA TRP A 247 10.68 -2.45 -6.96
C TRP A 247 11.92 -2.65 -7.84
N LYS A 248 12.88 -3.48 -7.40
CA LYS A 248 14.08 -3.81 -8.20
C LYS A 248 13.72 -4.49 -9.53
N LYS A 249 12.61 -5.23 -9.60
CA LYS A 249 12.07 -5.83 -10.83
C LYS A 249 11.23 -4.85 -11.67
N GLY A 250 11.09 -3.59 -11.26
CA GLY A 250 10.30 -2.56 -11.95
C GLY A 250 8.81 -2.53 -11.57
N GLY A 251 8.39 -3.33 -10.60
CA GLY A 251 7.00 -3.37 -10.15
C GLY A 251 6.65 -2.30 -9.12
N ILE A 252 5.37 -2.24 -8.74
CA ILE A 252 4.79 -1.22 -7.87
C ILE A 252 4.36 -1.87 -6.53
N PRO A 253 5.05 -1.58 -5.42
CA PRO A 253 4.57 -2.01 -4.11
C PRO A 253 3.42 -1.11 -3.63
N ALA A 254 2.30 -1.74 -3.27
CA ALA A 254 1.14 -1.07 -2.69
C ALA A 254 0.94 -1.54 -1.25
N TYR A 255 0.92 -0.62 -0.29
CA TYR A 255 0.74 -0.94 1.12
C TYR A 255 -0.59 -0.41 1.64
N CYS A 256 -1.33 -1.26 2.36
CA CYS A 256 -2.40 -0.84 3.26
C CYS A 256 -2.00 -1.10 4.72
N TRP A 257 -2.91 -0.79 5.66
CA TRP A 257 -2.68 -1.06 7.07
C TRP A 257 -3.97 -1.37 7.81
N HIS A 258 -4.18 -2.66 8.07
CA HIS A 258 -5.19 -3.10 9.03
C HIS A 258 -4.73 -2.78 10.45
N TRP A 259 -4.94 -1.53 10.87
CA TRP A 259 -4.40 -0.97 12.11
C TRP A 259 -5.04 -1.61 13.33
N LYS A 260 -4.32 -2.50 14.03
CA LYS A 260 -4.77 -3.11 15.28
C LYS A 260 -4.87 -2.09 16.43
N ASP A 261 -5.59 -2.45 17.49
CA ASP A 261 -5.78 -1.61 18.69
C ASP A 261 -4.47 -0.94 19.18
N PRO A 262 -4.33 0.40 19.05
CA PRO A 262 -3.13 1.13 19.45
C PRO A 262 -2.81 1.05 20.94
N ARG A 263 -3.80 0.73 21.78
CA ARG A 263 -3.58 0.52 23.23
C ARG A 263 -2.84 -0.79 23.50
N LYS A 264 -2.69 -1.64 22.49
CA LYS A 264 -2.10 -2.99 22.59
C LYS A 264 -2.90 -3.93 23.50
N ASN A 265 -4.20 -3.69 23.67
CA ASN A 265 -5.05 -4.59 24.46
C ASN A 265 -5.50 -5.81 23.64
N ASP A 266 -5.83 -5.59 22.37
CA ASP A 266 -6.39 -6.57 21.44
C ASP A 266 -5.55 -6.72 20.18
N GLU A 267 -5.59 -7.91 19.58
CA GLU A 267 -5.05 -8.20 18.23
C GLU A 267 -6.11 -7.94 17.15
N ALA A 268 -6.87 -6.85 17.30
CA ALA A 268 -8.08 -6.61 16.51
C ALA A 268 -8.12 -5.19 15.94
N PHE A 269 -8.71 -5.08 14.76
CA PHE A 269 -8.99 -3.82 14.06
C PHE A 269 -10.48 -3.63 13.75
N TYR A 270 -11.28 -4.70 13.84
CA TYR A 270 -12.74 -4.64 13.70
C TYR A 270 -13.43 -4.02 14.91
N ASN A 271 -14.56 -3.36 14.64
CA ASN A 271 -15.51 -2.95 15.68
C ASN A 271 -16.29 -4.13 16.23
N PRO A 272 -16.81 -4.01 17.47
CA PRO A 272 -17.69 -5.02 18.04
C PRO A 272 -18.93 -5.21 17.17
N GLY A 273 -19.20 -6.44 16.76
CA GLY A 273 -20.33 -6.80 15.90
C GLY A 273 -20.05 -6.78 14.40
N SER A 274 -18.90 -6.26 13.96
CA SER A 274 -18.51 -6.25 12.54
C SER A 274 -17.57 -7.40 12.17
N GLY A 275 -16.77 -7.89 13.11
CA GLY A 275 -15.82 -8.97 12.88
C GLY A 275 -15.28 -9.57 14.18
N THR A 276 -14.54 -10.67 14.08
CA THR A 276 -13.85 -11.31 15.21
C THR A 276 -12.41 -11.65 14.81
N PRO A 277 -11.39 -11.30 15.62
CA PRO A 277 -11.50 -10.55 16.87
C PRO A 277 -11.89 -9.08 16.64
N SER A 278 -12.48 -8.43 17.65
CA SER A 278 -12.85 -7.00 17.64
C SER A 278 -12.23 -6.26 18.81
N THR A 279 -12.16 -4.93 18.72
CA THR A 279 -11.66 -4.04 19.77
C THR A 279 -12.69 -2.95 20.08
N ASP A 280 -12.76 -2.52 21.33
CA ASP A 280 -13.58 -1.38 21.77
C ASP A 280 -12.85 -0.03 21.67
N PHE A 281 -11.70 0.02 20.99
CA PHE A 281 -10.88 1.21 20.89
C PHE A 281 -11.66 2.40 20.33
N ASP A 282 -11.70 3.48 21.13
CA ASP A 282 -12.34 4.74 20.76
C ASP A 282 -11.28 5.85 20.66
N PHE A 283 -10.86 6.13 19.43
CA PHE A 283 -9.86 7.16 19.16
C PHE A 283 -10.33 8.58 19.53
N THR A 284 -11.65 8.82 19.66
CA THR A 284 -12.18 10.15 20.02
C THR A 284 -11.88 10.52 21.47
N GLN A 285 -11.49 9.56 22.31
CA GLN A 285 -10.94 9.80 23.64
C GLN A 285 -9.56 10.50 23.59
N GLY A 286 -8.96 10.59 22.39
CA GLY A 286 -7.79 11.41 22.12
C GLY A 286 -8.10 12.89 21.87
N PHE A 287 -9.37 13.28 21.76
CA PHE A 287 -9.75 14.67 21.50
C PHE A 287 -9.93 15.49 22.79
N LYS A 288 -9.78 16.81 22.65
CA LYS A 288 -10.29 17.76 23.65
C LYS A 288 -11.82 17.68 23.67
N ALA A 289 -12.38 17.69 24.88
CA ALA A 289 -13.81 17.49 25.11
C ALA A 289 -14.69 18.38 24.21
N GLY A 290 -15.62 17.76 23.48
CA GLY A 290 -16.59 18.44 22.62
C GLY A 290 -16.04 18.93 21.27
N THR A 291 -14.80 18.57 20.91
CA THR A 291 -14.15 19.00 19.66
C THR A 291 -13.58 17.81 18.89
N THR A 292 -13.00 18.08 17.72
CA THR A 292 -12.14 17.14 16.98
C THR A 292 -10.68 17.59 16.96
N GLU A 293 -10.29 18.44 17.92
CA GLU A 293 -8.90 18.81 18.14
C GLU A 293 -8.25 17.78 19.07
N TRP A 294 -7.02 17.35 18.75
CA TRP A 294 -6.28 16.41 19.56
C TRP A 294 -5.83 17.01 20.90
N ASP A 295 -6.03 16.27 21.98
CA ASP A 295 -5.39 16.50 23.28
C ASP A 295 -4.05 15.76 23.31
N THR A 296 -2.96 16.50 23.12
CA THR A 296 -1.61 15.94 23.07
C THR A 296 -1.13 15.34 24.40
N THR A 297 -1.90 15.52 25.49
CA THR A 297 -1.62 14.89 26.79
C THR A 297 -2.39 13.59 27.00
N SER A 298 -3.34 13.25 26.11
CA SER A 298 -4.13 12.02 26.18
C SER A 298 -3.27 10.79 25.88
N SER A 299 -3.48 9.72 26.66
CA SER A 299 -2.86 8.42 26.39
C SER A 299 -3.33 7.80 25.07
N THR A 300 -4.57 8.08 24.66
CA THR A 300 -5.10 7.65 23.35
C THR A 300 -4.36 8.33 22.22
N TYR A 301 -4.12 9.64 22.32
CA TYR A 301 -3.31 10.37 21.34
C TYR A 301 -1.88 9.84 21.28
N ALA A 302 -1.25 9.61 22.44
CA ALA A 302 0.10 9.06 22.50
C ALA A 302 0.21 7.66 21.85
N ALA A 303 -0.80 6.81 22.07
CA ALA A 303 -0.86 5.48 21.44
C ALA A 303 -1.00 5.57 19.91
N LEU A 304 -1.86 6.45 19.41
CA LEU A 304 -2.00 6.71 17.97
C LEU A 304 -0.68 7.17 17.34
N ILE A 305 -0.04 8.17 17.96
CA ILE A 305 1.25 8.70 17.47
C ILE A 305 2.33 7.63 17.47
N ASN A 306 2.42 6.81 18.52
CA ASN A 306 3.41 5.73 18.59
C ASN A 306 3.29 4.78 17.39
N ASP A 307 2.07 4.35 17.08
CA ASP A 307 1.83 3.43 15.97
C ASP A 307 2.07 4.11 14.61
N ILE A 308 1.65 5.36 14.43
CA ILE A 308 1.94 6.15 13.23
C ILE A 308 3.45 6.29 13.02
N ASP A 309 4.23 6.52 14.08
CA ASP A 309 5.68 6.65 14.01
C ASP A 309 6.35 5.32 13.61
N ILE A 310 5.86 4.19 14.12
CA ILE A 310 6.35 2.85 13.73
C ILE A 310 6.09 2.59 12.25
N VAL A 311 4.89 2.88 11.75
CA VAL A 311 4.58 2.70 10.32
C VAL A 311 5.34 3.70 9.44
N SER A 312 5.54 4.94 9.92
CA SER A 312 6.40 5.91 9.24
C SER A 312 7.82 5.37 9.06
N LEU A 313 8.35 4.66 10.06
CA LEU A 313 9.67 4.04 9.96
C LEU A 313 9.72 2.95 8.89
N GLN A 314 8.65 2.16 8.71
CA GLN A 314 8.56 1.16 7.64
C GLN A 314 8.64 1.83 6.26
N LEU A 315 7.81 2.85 6.04
CA LEU A 315 7.81 3.64 4.79
C LEU A 315 9.16 4.31 4.54
N LYS A 316 9.78 4.89 5.57
CA LYS A 316 11.09 5.51 5.42
C LYS A 316 12.21 4.50 5.18
N THR A 317 12.09 3.27 5.67
CA THR A 317 13.06 2.21 5.34
C THR A 317 13.11 1.96 3.83
N LEU A 318 11.94 2.01 3.16
CA LEU A 318 11.85 1.98 1.70
C LEU A 318 12.36 3.29 1.06
N GLN A 319 12.02 4.45 1.62
CA GLN A 319 12.51 5.75 1.15
C GLN A 319 14.04 5.82 1.10
N CYS A 320 14.72 5.30 2.12
CA CYS A 320 16.19 5.33 2.19
C CYS A 320 16.86 4.43 1.15
N LYS A 321 16.11 3.50 0.57
CA LYS A 321 16.49 2.67 -0.57
C LYS A 321 16.02 3.27 -1.91
N GLY A 322 15.46 4.49 -1.90
CA GLY A 322 14.93 5.15 -3.09
C GLY A 322 13.62 4.55 -3.60
N ILE A 323 12.91 3.76 -2.80
CA ILE A 323 11.70 3.04 -3.21
C ILE A 323 10.47 3.89 -2.92
N ALA A 324 9.65 4.12 -3.95
CA ALA A 324 8.33 4.72 -3.79
C ALA A 324 7.23 3.66 -3.66
N VAL A 325 6.13 4.03 -3.00
CA VAL A 325 5.02 3.12 -2.73
C VAL A 325 3.67 3.79 -2.97
N LEU A 326 2.66 2.99 -3.30
CA LEU A 326 1.27 3.38 -3.08
C LEU A 326 0.92 3.14 -1.61
N TRP A 327 0.37 4.15 -0.93
CA TRP A 327 0.04 4.09 0.49
C TRP A 327 -1.45 4.34 0.71
N ARG A 328 -2.18 3.32 1.16
CA ARG A 328 -3.63 3.34 1.38
C ARG A 328 -3.98 3.14 2.86
N PRO A 329 -3.79 4.16 3.73
CA PRO A 329 -4.13 4.08 5.14
C PRO A 329 -5.63 4.29 5.38
N LEU A 330 -6.13 3.75 6.50
CA LEU A 330 -7.50 3.99 6.99
C LEU A 330 -8.57 3.72 5.92
N HIS A 331 -8.41 2.61 5.19
CA HIS A 331 -9.31 2.21 4.11
C HIS A 331 -10.69 1.77 4.62
N GLU A 332 -11.69 1.77 3.74
CA GLU A 332 -13.07 1.33 4.00
C GLU A 332 -13.75 2.03 5.19
N ALA A 333 -13.37 3.27 5.46
CA ALA A 333 -13.77 3.98 6.68
C ALA A 333 -15.29 4.20 6.77
N SER A 334 -15.95 4.55 5.67
CA SER A 334 -17.38 4.82 5.64
C SER A 334 -18.24 3.58 5.88
N GLY A 335 -17.69 2.38 5.67
CA GLY A 335 -18.32 1.11 6.02
C GLY A 335 -18.49 0.92 7.53
N GLY A 336 -17.67 1.60 8.34
CA GLY A 336 -17.80 1.61 9.80
C GLY A 336 -17.48 0.28 10.49
N TRP A 337 -16.97 -0.73 9.78
CA TRP A 337 -16.57 -2.02 10.37
C TRP A 337 -15.19 -2.00 11.02
N PHE A 338 -14.32 -1.07 10.63
CA PHE A 338 -13.03 -0.84 11.28
C PHE A 338 -13.10 0.30 12.30
N TRP A 339 -12.27 0.26 13.34
CA TRP A 339 -12.38 1.24 14.44
C TRP A 339 -12.19 2.69 13.98
N TRP A 340 -11.37 2.93 12.95
CA TRP A 340 -11.15 4.27 12.39
C TRP A 340 -12.38 4.83 11.66
N GLY A 341 -13.29 3.96 11.22
CA GLY A 341 -14.57 4.32 10.61
C GLY A 341 -15.74 4.48 11.59
N SER A 342 -15.57 4.14 12.87
CA SER A 342 -16.70 3.94 13.79
C SER A 342 -17.34 5.22 14.36
N LYS A 343 -16.74 6.38 14.14
CA LYS A 343 -17.07 7.65 14.83
C LYS A 343 -17.52 8.77 13.89
N GLY A 344 -17.94 8.38 12.69
CA GLY A 344 -18.44 9.27 11.64
C GLY A 344 -17.36 10.10 10.95
N ALA A 345 -17.75 10.68 9.80
CA ALA A 345 -16.86 11.38 8.89
C ALA A 345 -16.00 12.45 9.55
N LYS A 346 -16.59 13.32 10.39
CA LYS A 346 -15.87 14.42 11.05
C LYS A 346 -14.70 13.93 11.92
N SER A 347 -14.89 12.84 12.66
CA SER A 347 -13.86 12.26 13.51
C SER A 347 -12.80 11.56 12.65
N TYR A 348 -13.22 10.82 11.62
CA TYR A 348 -12.33 10.19 10.65
C TYR A 348 -11.40 11.20 9.97
N LEU A 349 -11.94 12.33 9.51
CA LEU A 349 -11.15 13.39 8.87
C LEU A 349 -10.05 13.93 9.79
N ALA A 350 -10.33 14.09 11.09
CA ALA A 350 -9.32 14.51 12.06
C ALA A 350 -8.22 13.45 12.26
N LEU A 351 -8.56 12.16 12.14
CA LEU A 351 -7.61 11.05 12.18
C LEU A 351 -6.78 10.95 10.89
N TYR A 352 -7.40 11.03 9.72
CA TYR A 352 -6.69 11.00 8.45
C TYR A 352 -5.65 12.12 8.36
N LYS A 353 -6.05 13.36 8.73
CA LYS A 353 -5.14 14.51 8.76
C LYS A 353 -4.04 14.36 9.81
N LEU A 354 -4.31 13.70 10.95
CA LEU A 354 -3.26 13.37 11.93
C LEU A 354 -2.22 12.41 11.34
N VAL A 355 -2.67 11.33 10.69
CA VAL A 355 -1.80 10.34 10.06
C VAL A 355 -0.93 11.02 8.99
N PHE A 356 -1.55 11.79 8.09
CA PHE A 356 -0.82 12.53 7.05
C PHE A 356 0.18 13.51 7.65
N ASP A 357 -0.26 14.42 8.52
CA ASP A 357 0.59 15.48 9.05
C ASP A 357 1.75 14.91 9.87
N ARG A 358 1.50 13.85 10.65
CA ARG A 358 2.56 13.19 11.41
C ARG A 358 3.56 12.49 10.49
N MET A 359 3.10 11.71 9.52
CA MET A 359 3.97 10.98 8.58
C MET A 359 4.78 11.94 7.70
N VAL A 360 4.12 12.88 7.06
CA VAL A 360 4.71 13.75 6.04
C VAL A 360 5.47 14.91 6.68
N LYS A 361 4.80 15.70 7.53
CA LYS A 361 5.37 16.97 8.02
C LYS A 361 6.33 16.79 9.19
N VAL A 362 6.14 15.75 10.00
CA VAL A 362 6.98 15.51 11.18
C VAL A 362 8.00 14.41 10.94
N ASN A 363 7.57 13.25 10.45
CA ASN A 363 8.45 12.09 10.31
C ASN A 363 9.27 12.13 9.00
N GLY A 364 8.84 12.92 8.01
CA GLY A 364 9.56 13.11 6.76
C GLY A 364 9.39 11.95 5.78
N VAL A 365 8.20 11.34 5.74
CA VAL A 365 7.80 10.39 4.69
C VAL A 365 7.56 11.17 3.39
N ARG A 366 8.39 10.91 2.38
CA ARG A 366 8.43 11.60 1.08
C ARG A 366 8.29 10.65 -0.11
N ASN A 367 8.16 9.34 0.14
CA ASN A 367 8.09 8.28 -0.87
C ASN A 367 6.69 7.66 -1.05
N ALA A 368 5.69 8.15 -0.32
CA ALA A 368 4.34 7.62 -0.34
C ALA A 368 3.43 8.44 -1.27
N ILE A 369 2.74 7.75 -2.17
CA ILE A 369 1.61 8.28 -2.97
C ILE A 369 0.31 7.92 -2.24
N TRP A 370 -0.45 8.92 -1.83
CA TRP A 370 -1.59 8.77 -0.93
C TRP A 370 -2.86 8.33 -1.67
N VAL A 371 -3.31 7.11 -1.36
CA VAL A 371 -4.52 6.51 -1.91
C VAL A 371 -5.63 6.59 -0.86
N TRP A 372 -6.73 7.27 -1.18
CA TRP A 372 -7.90 7.35 -0.31
C TRP A 372 -9.02 6.47 -0.84
N ASN A 373 -9.60 5.64 0.03
CA ASN A 373 -10.66 4.71 -0.32
C ASN A 373 -12.06 5.28 -0.01
N THR A 374 -13.00 5.04 -0.93
CA THR A 374 -14.36 5.56 -0.91
C THR A 374 -15.37 4.49 -1.31
N ASP A 375 -16.57 4.56 -0.72
CA ASP A 375 -17.73 3.80 -1.20
C ASP A 375 -18.46 4.50 -2.38
N GLY A 376 -17.99 5.68 -2.78
CA GLY A 376 -18.58 6.55 -3.80
C GLY A 376 -19.81 7.33 -3.31
N SER A 377 -20.34 7.02 -2.12
CA SER A 377 -21.52 7.64 -1.50
C SER A 377 -21.19 8.53 -0.30
N ASP A 378 -19.90 8.70 0.00
CA ASP A 378 -19.33 9.12 1.27
C ASP A 378 -18.46 10.39 1.10
N LYS A 379 -18.94 11.35 0.31
CA LYS A 379 -18.21 12.60 0.00
C LYS A 379 -17.81 13.39 1.25
N ASP A 380 -18.59 13.31 2.33
CA ASP A 380 -18.28 13.95 3.62
C ASP A 380 -17.08 13.33 4.34
N TRP A 381 -16.62 12.14 3.93
CA TRP A 381 -15.42 11.48 4.42
C TRP A 381 -14.15 11.87 3.66
N TYR A 382 -14.25 12.66 2.58
CA TYR A 382 -13.11 13.02 1.75
C TYR A 382 -12.13 13.96 2.48
N PRO A 383 -10.84 13.57 2.67
CA PRO A 383 -9.85 14.38 3.39
C PRO A 383 -9.57 15.77 2.79
N GLY A 384 -9.74 15.90 1.47
CA GLY A 384 -9.42 17.08 0.67
C GLY A 384 -8.35 16.79 -0.38
N ASP A 385 -8.34 17.58 -1.46
CA ASP A 385 -7.38 17.45 -2.57
C ASP A 385 -5.92 17.60 -2.13
N GLU A 386 -5.68 18.28 -1.01
CA GLU A 386 -4.36 18.53 -0.41
C GLU A 386 -3.81 17.36 0.43
N TYR A 387 -4.60 16.28 0.57
CA TYR A 387 -4.25 15.10 1.37
C TYR A 387 -4.28 13.79 0.56
N VAL A 388 -4.74 13.82 -0.70
CA VAL A 388 -5.02 12.62 -1.52
C VAL A 388 -4.45 12.75 -2.93
N ASP A 389 -3.70 11.75 -3.38
CA ASP A 389 -3.17 11.64 -4.75
C ASP A 389 -4.08 10.81 -5.68
N ILE A 390 -4.68 9.74 -5.14
CA ILE A 390 -5.48 8.74 -5.89
C ILE A 390 -6.78 8.44 -5.14
N ILE A 391 -7.89 8.36 -5.88
CA ILE A 391 -9.19 7.91 -5.37
C ILE A 391 -9.34 6.41 -5.65
N ALA A 392 -9.65 5.63 -4.63
CA ALA A 392 -9.76 4.18 -4.71
C ALA A 392 -11.17 3.70 -4.37
N ARG A 393 -11.60 2.66 -5.07
CA ARG A 393 -12.76 1.84 -4.71
C ARG A 393 -12.27 0.47 -4.26
N ASP A 394 -12.90 -0.04 -3.22
CA ASP A 394 -12.85 -1.46 -2.86
C ASP A 394 -14.22 -2.04 -3.19
N PHE A 395 -14.30 -3.04 -4.07
CA PHE A 395 -15.57 -3.56 -4.59
C PHE A 395 -15.61 -5.09 -4.63
N TYR A 396 -16.60 -5.64 -3.94
CA TYR A 396 -16.92 -7.06 -3.94
C TYR A 396 -18.41 -7.24 -4.24
N TYR A 397 -18.75 -8.12 -5.18
CA TYR A 397 -20.14 -8.40 -5.50
C TYR A 397 -20.87 -9.00 -4.30
N TYR A 398 -22.12 -8.58 -4.10
CA TYR A 398 -23.00 -9.13 -3.07
C TYR A 398 -24.39 -9.46 -3.65
N PRO A 399 -24.82 -10.74 -3.65
CA PRO A 399 -24.07 -11.92 -3.21
C PRO A 399 -22.77 -12.12 -4.01
N ARG A 400 -21.79 -12.81 -3.40
CA ARG A 400 -20.51 -13.11 -4.06
C ARG A 400 -20.75 -13.92 -5.33
N GLU A 401 -20.25 -13.42 -6.45
CA GLU A 401 -20.38 -14.04 -7.77
C GLU A 401 -19.14 -13.77 -8.62
N THR A 402 -18.90 -14.66 -9.58
CA THR A 402 -17.82 -14.53 -10.55
C THR A 402 -18.28 -13.65 -11.71
N ASN A 403 -17.84 -12.40 -11.70
CA ASN A 403 -18.29 -11.37 -12.63
C ASN A 403 -17.16 -10.38 -12.97
N HIS A 404 -16.66 -10.49 -14.21
CA HIS A 404 -15.52 -9.70 -14.71
C HIS A 404 -15.93 -8.44 -15.48
N ALA A 405 -17.16 -7.95 -15.29
CA ALA A 405 -17.62 -6.71 -15.90
C ALA A 405 -16.74 -5.51 -15.52
N SER A 406 -16.72 -4.49 -16.39
CA SER A 406 -15.88 -3.28 -16.26
C SER A 406 -16.08 -2.43 -15.00
N LEU A 407 -17.19 -2.64 -14.27
CA LEU A 407 -17.62 -1.78 -13.16
C LEU A 407 -17.77 -0.29 -13.55
N ILE A 408 -18.20 -0.01 -14.79
CA ILE A 408 -18.39 1.36 -15.29
C ILE A 408 -19.27 2.23 -14.39
N GLY A 409 -20.33 1.67 -13.80
CA GLY A 409 -21.20 2.39 -12.86
C GLY A 409 -20.43 2.91 -11.64
N GLU A 410 -19.55 2.10 -11.06
CA GLU A 410 -18.71 2.51 -9.93
C GLU A 410 -17.64 3.51 -10.36
N PHE A 411 -17.04 3.33 -11.54
CA PHE A 411 -16.03 4.26 -12.08
C PHE A 411 -16.62 5.67 -12.28
N GLU A 412 -17.76 5.77 -12.97
CA GLU A 412 -18.45 7.05 -13.19
C GLU A 412 -19.04 7.61 -11.89
N LYS A 413 -19.48 6.77 -10.94
CA LYS A 413 -19.86 7.21 -9.59
C LYS A 413 -18.72 7.96 -8.89
N LEU A 414 -17.50 7.40 -8.89
CA LEU A 414 -16.34 8.05 -8.30
C LEU A 414 -15.97 9.34 -9.05
N LYS A 415 -15.95 9.31 -10.38
CA LYS A 415 -15.66 10.49 -11.20
C LYS A 415 -16.67 11.61 -11.00
N ASN A 416 -17.96 11.30 -10.87
CA ASN A 416 -19.00 12.29 -10.59
C ASN A 416 -18.88 12.85 -9.17
N ALA A 417 -18.50 12.02 -8.19
CA ALA A 417 -18.36 12.43 -6.81
C ALA A 417 -17.11 13.30 -6.55
N PHE A 418 -15.99 12.99 -7.22
CA PHE A 418 -14.67 13.57 -6.92
C PHE A 418 -14.04 14.34 -8.10
N GLY A 419 -14.74 14.41 -9.23
CA GLY A 419 -14.29 15.10 -10.43
C GLY A 419 -13.28 14.30 -11.25
N ASN A 420 -12.58 15.00 -12.14
CA ASN A 420 -11.74 14.41 -13.18
C ASN A 420 -10.24 14.73 -13.03
N LYS A 421 -9.82 15.21 -11.85
CA LYS A 421 -8.43 15.66 -11.58
C LYS A 421 -7.56 14.64 -10.86
N LYS A 422 -8.15 13.62 -10.25
CA LYS A 422 -7.42 12.57 -9.53
C LYS A 422 -7.56 11.25 -10.29
N ILE A 423 -6.52 10.42 -10.22
CA ILE A 423 -6.55 9.06 -10.77
C ILE A 423 -7.59 8.25 -9.98
N ILE A 424 -8.35 7.40 -10.67
CA ILE A 424 -9.31 6.47 -10.07
C ILE A 424 -8.81 5.04 -10.23
N THR A 425 -8.90 4.25 -9.16
CA THR A 425 -8.41 2.87 -9.12
C THR A 425 -9.33 1.92 -8.37
N LEU A 426 -9.21 0.62 -8.64
CA LEU A 426 -9.87 -0.45 -7.92
C LEU A 426 -8.82 -1.06 -6.97
N ALA A 427 -8.74 -0.52 -5.75
CA ALA A 427 -7.66 -0.87 -4.83
C ALA A 427 -7.86 -2.23 -4.15
N GLU A 428 -9.08 -2.73 -4.09
CA GLU A 428 -9.40 -4.12 -3.80
C GLU A 428 -10.57 -4.59 -4.65
N ASN A 429 -10.52 -5.86 -5.07
CA ASN A 429 -11.66 -6.52 -5.69
C ASN A 429 -11.71 -8.02 -5.41
N GLY A 430 -12.91 -8.59 -5.55
CA GLY A 430 -13.09 -10.02 -5.76
C GLY A 430 -12.74 -10.38 -7.21
N SER A 431 -13.76 -10.59 -8.03
CA SER A 431 -13.58 -10.79 -9.48
C SER A 431 -12.90 -9.58 -10.13
N THR A 432 -11.78 -9.81 -10.83
CA THR A 432 -11.01 -8.76 -11.49
C THR A 432 -11.65 -8.40 -12.83
N PRO A 433 -12.00 -7.13 -13.10
CA PRO A 433 -12.58 -6.74 -14.38
C PRO A 433 -11.68 -7.11 -15.56
N TYR A 434 -12.26 -7.56 -16.67
CA TYR A 434 -11.48 -7.78 -17.88
C TYR A 434 -11.01 -6.43 -18.44
N PRO A 435 -9.69 -6.24 -18.67
CA PRO A 435 -9.18 -4.97 -19.20
C PRO A 435 -9.80 -4.62 -20.56
N SER A 436 -10.10 -5.60 -21.42
CA SER A 436 -10.81 -5.33 -22.67
C SER A 436 -12.20 -4.72 -22.47
N GLU A 437 -12.93 -5.15 -21.43
CA GLU A 437 -14.25 -4.60 -21.11
C GLU A 437 -14.14 -3.22 -20.47
N MET A 438 -13.22 -3.04 -19.52
CA MET A 438 -12.91 -1.73 -18.93
C MET A 438 -12.71 -0.65 -19.98
N PHE A 439 -11.89 -0.94 -20.99
CA PHE A 439 -11.55 0.03 -22.04
C PHE A 439 -12.67 0.19 -23.07
N ALA A 440 -13.38 -0.88 -23.43
CA ALA A 440 -14.53 -0.80 -24.31
C ALA A 440 -15.68 0.04 -23.71
N ASP A 441 -15.84 -0.01 -22.39
CA ASP A 441 -16.96 0.61 -21.68
C ASP A 441 -16.67 2.03 -21.17
N GLY A 442 -15.41 2.47 -21.27
CA GLY A 442 -14.98 3.78 -20.77
C GLY A 442 -14.71 3.82 -19.27
N ALA A 443 -14.40 2.68 -18.65
CA ALA A 443 -14.02 2.53 -17.23
C ALA A 443 -12.54 2.13 -17.06
N PRO A 444 -11.56 2.90 -17.53
CA PRO A 444 -10.15 2.53 -17.48
C PRO A 444 -9.57 2.74 -16.07
N TRP A 445 -9.95 1.88 -15.12
CA TRP A 445 -9.33 1.81 -13.78
C TRP A 445 -7.81 1.79 -13.91
N SER A 446 -7.11 2.61 -13.12
CA SER A 446 -5.64 2.72 -13.21
C SER A 446 -4.93 1.40 -12.90
N TYR A 447 -5.43 0.70 -11.90
CA TYR A 447 -5.06 -0.67 -11.58
C TYR A 447 -6.26 -1.36 -10.94
N SER A 448 -6.20 -2.69 -10.89
CA SER A 448 -7.12 -3.55 -10.15
C SER A 448 -6.30 -4.51 -9.31
N MET A 449 -6.68 -4.73 -8.06
CA MET A 449 -5.95 -5.61 -7.15
C MET A 449 -6.89 -6.63 -6.53
N ALA A 450 -6.88 -7.86 -7.06
CA ALA A 450 -7.61 -8.96 -6.44
C ALA A 450 -7.10 -9.18 -5.03
N TRP A 451 -8.01 -9.38 -4.08
CA TRP A 451 -7.62 -9.79 -2.74
C TRP A 451 -6.98 -11.17 -2.76
N TYR A 452 -6.23 -11.49 -1.73
CA TYR A 452 -5.44 -12.71 -1.67
C TYR A 452 -6.32 -13.97 -1.51
N GLY A 453 -5.70 -15.15 -1.56
CA GLY A 453 -6.39 -16.41 -1.26
C GLY A 453 -7.50 -16.74 -2.26
N ASP A 454 -8.71 -16.99 -1.76
CA ASP A 454 -9.85 -17.49 -2.54
C ASP A 454 -10.46 -16.45 -3.49
N TYR A 455 -10.08 -15.17 -3.39
CA TYR A 455 -10.39 -14.15 -4.40
C TYR A 455 -9.40 -14.19 -5.56
N ALA A 456 -8.10 -14.31 -5.29
CA ALA A 456 -7.07 -14.39 -6.33
C ALA A 456 -7.01 -15.76 -7.02
N MET A 457 -7.40 -16.84 -6.33
CA MET A 457 -7.21 -18.21 -6.79
C MET A 457 -8.43 -19.07 -6.42
N PRO A 458 -8.85 -20.03 -7.27
CA PRO A 458 -9.98 -20.88 -6.94
C PRO A 458 -9.71 -21.73 -5.69
N SER A 459 -10.54 -21.56 -4.66
CA SER A 459 -10.42 -22.29 -3.39
C SER A 459 -11.76 -22.33 -2.66
N GLY A 460 -12.02 -23.41 -1.92
CA GLY A 460 -13.22 -23.52 -1.07
C GLY A 460 -14.57 -23.47 -1.82
N GLY A 461 -14.58 -23.68 -3.15
CA GLY A 461 -15.78 -23.57 -3.97
C GLY A 461 -16.03 -22.18 -4.56
N TYR A 462 -15.14 -21.22 -4.29
CA TYR A 462 -15.13 -19.90 -4.93
C TYR A 462 -14.15 -19.88 -6.11
N ASP A 463 -14.51 -19.13 -7.16
CA ASP A 463 -13.79 -19.08 -8.42
C ASP A 463 -13.75 -17.68 -9.05
N ASP A 464 -13.76 -16.63 -8.21
CA ASP A 464 -13.77 -15.21 -8.61
C ASP A 464 -12.74 -14.89 -9.71
N ASN A 465 -11.55 -15.50 -9.64
CA ASN A 465 -10.54 -15.41 -10.69
C ASN A 465 -9.96 -16.81 -11.00
N THR A 466 -10.47 -17.45 -12.04
CA THR A 466 -9.93 -18.73 -12.54
C THR A 466 -8.61 -18.54 -13.31
N ALA A 467 -7.89 -19.64 -13.56
CA ALA A 467 -6.70 -19.60 -14.42
C ALA A 467 -7.02 -19.06 -15.84
N GLU A 468 -8.18 -19.40 -16.40
CA GLU A 468 -8.63 -18.85 -17.69
C GLU A 468 -8.90 -17.34 -17.60
N ALA A 469 -9.49 -16.87 -16.50
CA ALA A 469 -9.68 -15.45 -16.28
C ALA A 469 -8.34 -14.71 -16.20
N TRP A 470 -7.38 -15.22 -15.43
CA TRP A 470 -6.05 -14.62 -15.32
C TRP A 470 -5.29 -14.61 -16.65
N ASP A 471 -5.37 -15.68 -17.45
CA ASP A 471 -4.79 -15.69 -18.79
C ASP A 471 -5.36 -14.54 -19.65
N LYS A 472 -6.69 -14.37 -19.66
CA LYS A 472 -7.35 -13.26 -20.38
C LYS A 472 -6.96 -11.88 -19.85
N ILE A 473 -6.90 -11.71 -18.53
CA ILE A 473 -6.56 -10.43 -17.88
C ILE A 473 -5.11 -10.06 -18.22
N MET A 474 -4.17 -10.96 -17.95
CA MET A 474 -2.73 -10.70 -18.05
C MET A 474 -2.25 -10.59 -19.51
N ASN A 475 -2.89 -11.29 -20.44
CA ASN A 475 -2.57 -11.23 -21.87
C ASN A 475 -3.42 -10.22 -22.66
N SER A 476 -4.26 -9.42 -21.99
CA SER A 476 -4.94 -8.30 -22.64
C SER A 476 -3.94 -7.24 -23.10
N GLU A 477 -4.16 -6.66 -24.29
CA GLU A 477 -3.32 -5.57 -24.79
C GLU A 477 -3.41 -4.31 -23.91
N TYR A 478 -4.47 -4.16 -23.12
CA TYR A 478 -4.66 -3.02 -22.22
C TYR A 478 -3.97 -3.20 -20.86
N ASN A 479 -3.49 -4.40 -20.54
CA ASN A 479 -2.87 -4.70 -19.27
C ASN A 479 -1.34 -4.48 -19.31
N LEU A 480 -0.79 -3.99 -18.21
CA LEU A 480 0.65 -3.95 -17.96
C LEU A 480 0.99 -4.99 -16.89
N SER A 481 1.72 -6.02 -17.30
CA SER A 481 2.35 -7.00 -16.41
C SER A 481 3.75 -6.57 -15.98
N LEU A 482 4.36 -7.26 -15.02
CA LEU A 482 5.68 -6.92 -14.49
C LEU A 482 6.76 -6.84 -15.58
N SER A 483 6.72 -7.72 -16.58
CA SER A 483 7.68 -7.73 -17.69
C SER A 483 7.50 -6.59 -18.70
N GLU A 484 6.37 -5.88 -18.63
CA GLU A 484 6.04 -4.72 -19.47
C GLU A 484 6.30 -3.40 -18.73
N MET A 485 6.70 -3.45 -17.46
CA MET A 485 7.07 -2.28 -16.68
C MET A 485 8.38 -1.66 -17.18
N PRO A 486 8.52 -0.32 -17.15
CA PRO A 486 9.69 0.37 -17.68
C PRO A 486 10.96 0.17 -16.84
N GLY A 487 10.82 -0.36 -15.62
CA GLY A 487 11.82 -0.24 -14.57
C GLY A 487 11.83 1.16 -13.96
N TRP A 488 12.43 1.29 -12.78
CA TRP A 488 12.59 2.58 -12.10
C TRP A 488 14.02 3.06 -12.24
N LYS A 489 14.22 4.36 -12.41
CA LYS A 489 15.58 4.89 -12.35
C LYS A 489 16.14 4.60 -10.96
N SER A 490 17.38 4.14 -10.92
CA SER A 490 18.11 3.99 -9.66
C SER A 490 18.28 5.36 -9.03
N ALA A 491 17.33 5.78 -8.20
CA ALA A 491 17.47 6.95 -7.38
C ALA A 491 18.61 6.66 -6.37
N ALA A 492 19.53 7.61 -6.22
CA ALA A 492 20.55 7.49 -5.18
C ALA A 492 19.86 7.31 -3.81
N PRO A 493 20.31 6.38 -2.97
CA PRO A 493 19.78 6.21 -1.62
C PRO A 493 19.70 7.56 -0.90
N GLU A 494 18.53 7.93 -0.40
CA GLU A 494 18.39 9.16 0.37
C GLU A 494 19.02 8.97 1.76
N ASP A 495 19.74 9.98 2.24
CA ASP A 495 20.13 10.06 3.65
C ASP A 495 18.92 10.52 4.47
N CYS A 496 18.12 9.56 4.93
CA CYS A 496 16.92 9.86 5.71
C CYS A 496 17.19 10.12 7.20
N GLY A 497 18.46 10.12 7.64
CA GLY A 497 18.82 10.21 9.05
C GLY A 497 18.30 9.05 9.92
N ILE A 498 17.84 7.96 9.29
CA ILE A 498 17.56 6.68 9.95
C ILE A 498 18.83 5.86 9.84
N PRO A 499 19.37 5.30 10.94
CA PRO A 499 20.39 4.28 10.87
C PRO A 499 19.81 3.13 10.05
N ASP A 500 20.19 3.03 8.79
CA ASP A 500 19.91 1.85 8.00
C ASP A 500 20.83 0.77 8.56
N PRO A 501 20.31 -0.30 9.20
CA PRO A 501 21.15 -1.38 9.68
C PRO A 501 22.00 -1.94 8.54
N CYS A 502 21.51 -1.87 7.30
CA CYS A 502 22.23 -2.25 6.09
C CYS A 502 23.31 -1.25 5.65
N LYS A 503 23.30 0.01 6.13
CA LYS A 503 24.35 1.00 5.83
C LYS A 503 25.37 1.03 6.95
N SER A 504 26.51 0.39 6.69
CA SER A 504 27.76 0.75 7.35
C SER A 504 28.44 1.94 6.66
N ASP A 505 29.65 2.28 7.10
CA ASP A 505 30.59 3.20 6.44
C ASP A 505 31.06 2.75 5.03
N GLY A 506 30.36 1.81 4.39
CA GLY A 506 30.68 1.23 3.10
C GLY A 506 31.66 0.07 3.19
N SER A 507 32.08 -0.36 4.38
CA SER A 507 32.92 -1.53 4.57
C SER A 507 32.11 -2.78 4.99
N ILE A 508 31.05 -2.63 5.78
CA ILE A 508 30.25 -3.75 6.31
C ILE A 508 28.87 -3.86 5.63
N TYR A 509 28.44 -5.08 5.30
CA TYR A 509 27.15 -5.36 4.67
C TYR A 509 26.44 -6.44 5.49
N GLU A 510 25.36 -6.05 6.15
CA GLU A 510 24.58 -6.97 6.99
C GLU A 510 23.91 -8.06 6.16
N ALA A 511 23.90 -9.28 6.68
CA ALA A 511 23.47 -10.47 5.96
C ALA A 511 21.97 -10.46 5.66
N GLU A 512 21.15 -9.96 6.58
CA GLU A 512 19.71 -9.78 6.39
C GLU A 512 19.37 -8.75 5.31
N CYS A 513 20.37 -7.99 4.85
CA CYS A 513 20.27 -6.97 3.83
C CYS A 513 20.86 -7.38 2.48
N ALA A 514 21.33 -8.63 2.34
CA ALA A 514 21.94 -9.11 1.10
C ALA A 514 20.93 -9.11 -0.06
N ASP A 515 21.44 -9.00 -1.29
CA ASP A 515 20.62 -8.87 -2.50
C ASP A 515 19.74 -10.08 -2.82
N ASP A 516 20.18 -11.28 -2.44
CA ASP A 516 19.45 -12.54 -2.63
C ASP A 516 19.78 -13.52 -1.49
N VAL A 517 18.77 -13.82 -0.67
CA VAL A 517 18.90 -14.69 0.50
C VAL A 517 17.94 -15.87 0.36
N ASN A 518 18.46 -17.08 0.49
CA ASN A 518 17.68 -18.30 0.57
C ASN A 518 17.90 -18.96 1.93
N ALA A 519 17.42 -18.33 2.99
CA ALA A 519 17.56 -18.80 4.38
C ALA A 519 16.61 -18.00 5.28
N SER A 520 16.39 -18.45 6.52
CA SER A 520 15.58 -17.71 7.48
C SER A 520 16.40 -16.64 8.20
N ILE A 521 15.79 -15.49 8.48
CA ILE A 521 16.36 -14.44 9.34
C ILE A 521 15.94 -14.71 10.78
N GLU A 522 16.87 -14.59 11.73
CA GLU A 522 16.62 -14.74 13.15
C GLU A 522 17.28 -13.64 13.99
N LYS A 523 16.80 -13.42 15.21
CA LYS A 523 17.43 -12.44 16.12
C LYS A 523 18.74 -12.99 16.68
N VAL A 524 19.76 -12.14 16.65
CA VAL A 524 21.07 -12.41 17.25
C VAL A 524 21.43 -11.29 18.23
N LYS A 525 22.37 -11.56 19.14
CA LYS A 525 22.92 -10.52 20.03
C LYS A 525 24.00 -9.65 19.36
N CYS A 526 24.31 -9.95 18.10
CA CYS A 526 25.40 -9.38 17.34
C CYS A 526 25.02 -8.05 16.69
N ARG A 527 25.87 -7.53 15.80
CA ARG A 527 25.99 -6.11 15.47
C ARG A 527 24.67 -5.47 15.03
N SER A 528 23.92 -6.14 14.16
CA SER A 528 22.65 -5.64 13.62
C SER A 528 21.42 -6.04 14.44
N GLY A 529 21.58 -7.01 15.35
CA GLY A 529 20.48 -7.64 16.08
C GLY A 529 19.73 -8.72 15.28
N ASN A 530 20.06 -8.96 14.01
CA ASN A 530 19.52 -10.03 13.17
C ASN A 530 20.63 -10.76 12.41
N GLY A 531 20.45 -12.06 12.14
CA GLY A 531 21.38 -12.84 11.34
C GLY A 531 20.65 -13.80 10.42
N VAL A 532 21.30 -14.20 9.33
CA VAL A 532 20.76 -15.17 8.38
C VAL A 532 21.20 -16.58 8.77
N ASN A 533 20.23 -17.44 9.08
CA ASN A 533 20.45 -18.81 9.52
C ASN A 533 20.46 -19.78 8.33
N LEU A 534 21.67 -20.17 7.91
CA LEU A 534 21.94 -21.18 6.90
C LEU A 534 21.80 -22.56 7.56
N GLN A 535 20.69 -23.27 7.32
CA GLN A 535 20.42 -24.59 7.91
C GLN A 535 20.50 -25.74 6.89
N ASN A 536 20.07 -25.50 5.65
CA ASN A 536 19.99 -26.52 4.61
C ASN A 536 21.11 -26.35 3.59
N ASN A 537 21.52 -27.45 2.95
CA ASN A 537 22.56 -27.43 1.91
C ASN A 537 22.20 -26.59 0.67
N THR A 538 20.93 -26.17 0.53
CA THR A 538 20.44 -25.28 -0.52
C THR A 538 20.47 -23.81 -0.13
N ASP A 539 20.78 -23.50 1.13
CA ASP A 539 20.69 -22.15 1.65
C ASP A 539 21.86 -21.30 1.15
N TYR A 540 21.64 -20.00 0.99
CA TYR A 540 22.69 -19.06 0.60
C TYR A 540 22.38 -17.61 0.96
N ILE A 541 23.43 -16.80 0.92
CA ILE A 541 23.41 -15.33 1.04
C ILE A 541 24.24 -14.78 -0.12
N LYS A 542 23.68 -13.89 -0.94
CA LYS A 542 24.39 -13.26 -2.05
C LYS A 542 24.35 -11.75 -1.93
N PHE A 543 25.53 -11.16 -2.02
CA PHE A 543 25.75 -9.73 -2.05
C PHE A 543 26.27 -9.32 -3.42
N ASN A 544 25.62 -8.35 -4.05
CA ASN A 544 26.07 -7.71 -5.27
C ASN A 544 26.69 -6.36 -4.91
N ILE A 545 28.00 -6.35 -4.69
CA ILE A 545 28.70 -5.18 -4.17
C ILE A 545 29.30 -4.35 -5.29
N GLU A 546 28.88 -3.09 -5.41
CA GLU A 546 29.56 -2.11 -6.26
C GLU A 546 30.82 -1.55 -5.58
N LYS A 547 31.98 -1.76 -6.21
CA LYS A 547 33.28 -1.21 -5.75
C LYS A 547 34.11 -0.69 -6.91
N SER A 548 35.04 0.22 -6.60
CA SER A 548 36.17 0.51 -7.48
C SER A 548 37.11 -0.70 -7.56
N GLU A 549 37.76 -0.86 -8.71
CA GLU A 549 38.79 -1.88 -8.88
C GLU A 549 39.89 -1.73 -7.82
N GLY A 550 40.20 -2.81 -7.10
CA GLY A 550 41.12 -2.76 -5.98
C GLY A 550 41.28 -4.10 -5.26
N THR A 551 42.17 -4.15 -4.28
CA THR A 551 42.39 -5.32 -3.44
C THR A 551 41.74 -5.11 -2.09
N TYR A 552 40.94 -6.09 -1.66
CA TYR A 552 40.14 -6.01 -0.45
C TYR A 552 40.31 -7.27 0.39
N ARG A 553 40.43 -7.10 1.71
CA ARG A 553 40.27 -8.19 2.66
C ARG A 553 38.78 -8.34 2.97
N LEU A 554 38.28 -9.56 2.83
CA LEU A 554 36.91 -9.92 3.13
C LEU A 554 36.88 -10.68 4.46
N PHE A 555 35.96 -10.28 5.33
CA PHE A 555 35.63 -10.94 6.58
C PHE A 555 34.15 -11.31 6.61
N VAL A 556 33.83 -12.32 7.41
CA VAL A 556 32.46 -12.76 7.68
C VAL A 556 32.22 -12.68 9.19
N GLY A 557 31.26 -11.84 9.56
CA GLY A 557 30.70 -11.77 10.90
C GLY A 557 29.66 -12.87 11.10
N TYR A 558 29.67 -13.52 12.27
CA TYR A 558 28.78 -14.63 12.57
C TYR A 558 28.32 -14.62 14.03
N ALA A 559 27.18 -15.27 14.27
CA ALA A 559 26.64 -15.52 15.59
C ALA A 559 26.67 -17.02 15.92
N LEU A 560 27.22 -17.40 17.06
CA LEU A 560 27.25 -18.80 17.50
C LEU A 560 26.01 -19.15 18.31
N ASN A 561 24.88 -19.37 17.65
CA ASN A 561 23.64 -19.72 18.35
C ASN A 561 23.59 -21.15 18.91
N TYR A 562 24.57 -21.98 18.57
CA TYR A 562 24.70 -23.32 19.15
C TYR A 562 26.16 -23.80 19.16
N SER A 563 26.45 -24.86 19.94
CA SER A 563 27.82 -25.31 20.20
C SER A 563 28.47 -26.00 18.99
N GLY A 564 29.82 -26.02 19.00
CA GLY A 564 30.66 -26.61 17.97
C GLY A 564 31.02 -25.62 16.85
N GLY A 565 32.27 -25.64 16.38
CA GLY A 565 32.69 -24.82 15.25
C GLY A 565 31.89 -25.14 13.98
N LYS A 566 31.62 -24.12 13.16
CA LYS A 566 30.85 -24.23 11.91
C LYS A 566 31.71 -23.97 10.70
N VAL A 567 31.26 -24.42 9.53
CA VAL A 567 31.98 -24.17 8.27
C VAL A 567 30.99 -23.70 7.23
N VAL A 568 31.30 -22.57 6.61
CA VAL A 568 30.60 -22.07 5.42
C VAL A 568 31.60 -21.94 4.29
N THR A 569 31.10 -21.99 3.06
CA THR A 569 31.86 -21.68 1.85
C THR A 569 31.52 -20.26 1.44
N CYS A 570 32.52 -19.40 1.34
CA CYS A 570 32.39 -18.07 0.77
C CYS A 570 32.97 -18.06 -0.65
N ALA A 571 32.21 -17.57 -1.62
CA ALA A 571 32.60 -17.47 -3.02
C ALA A 571 32.64 -15.99 -3.46
N VAL A 572 33.79 -15.50 -3.91
CA VAL A 572 33.93 -14.14 -4.46
C VAL A 572 34.13 -14.23 -5.96
N ASN A 573 33.16 -13.75 -6.75
CA ASN A 573 33.13 -13.87 -8.21
C ASN A 573 33.38 -15.32 -8.69
N GLY A 574 32.91 -16.30 -7.93
CA GLY A 574 33.06 -17.74 -8.20
C GLY A 574 34.31 -18.39 -7.58
N GLU A 575 35.25 -17.63 -7.03
CA GLU A 575 36.40 -18.18 -6.29
C GLU A 575 35.99 -18.58 -4.88
N LYS A 576 36.00 -19.88 -4.58
CA LYS A 576 35.47 -20.46 -3.34
C LYS A 576 36.54 -20.65 -2.27
N LYS A 577 36.18 -20.36 -1.02
CA LYS A 577 36.99 -20.64 0.16
C LYS A 577 36.12 -21.09 1.33
N ASP A 578 36.49 -22.21 1.93
CA ASP A 578 35.86 -22.69 3.15
C ASP A 578 36.43 -21.96 4.36
N ILE A 579 35.55 -21.48 5.23
CA ILE A 579 35.90 -20.72 6.44
C ILE A 579 35.27 -21.38 7.65
N ALA A 580 36.06 -21.55 8.70
CA ALA A 580 35.58 -22.00 9.99
C ALA A 580 35.04 -20.79 10.79
N LEU A 581 33.83 -20.92 11.33
CA LEU A 581 33.17 -19.95 12.18
C LEU A 581 33.19 -20.48 13.60
N GLY A 582 33.99 -19.82 14.45
CA GLY A 582 34.18 -20.19 15.83
C GLY A 582 34.88 -21.52 16.05
N THR A 583 35.07 -21.87 17.32
CA THR A 583 35.69 -23.11 17.79
C THR A 583 34.72 -23.92 18.66
N GLU A 584 35.07 -25.16 19.00
CA GLU A 584 34.26 -25.97 19.91
C GLU A 584 34.19 -25.39 21.34
N ASP A 585 35.14 -24.53 21.70
CA ASP A 585 35.28 -23.93 23.02
C ASP A 585 34.54 -22.58 23.15
N ASP A 586 34.03 -22.03 22.04
CA ASP A 586 33.38 -20.72 22.04
C ASP A 586 31.97 -20.80 22.68
N GLU A 587 31.62 -19.78 23.46
CA GLU A 587 30.33 -19.73 24.15
C GLU A 587 29.15 -19.54 23.19
N VAL A 588 28.09 -20.31 23.41
CA VAL A 588 26.82 -20.14 22.68
C VAL A 588 26.20 -18.77 22.98
N GLY A 589 25.88 -18.02 21.94
CA GLY A 589 25.38 -16.66 21.97
C GLY A 589 26.47 -15.59 21.83
N SER A 590 27.73 -16.00 21.60
CA SER A 590 28.83 -15.09 21.25
C SER A 590 28.81 -14.70 19.77
N CYS A 591 29.48 -13.58 19.47
CA CYS A 591 29.64 -13.03 18.13
C CYS A 591 31.12 -13.08 17.76
N GLY A 592 31.42 -13.40 16.51
CA GLY A 592 32.78 -13.45 16.00
C GLY A 592 32.87 -12.92 14.58
N GLU A 593 34.10 -12.65 14.15
CA GLU A 593 34.42 -12.28 12.78
C GLU A 593 35.63 -13.10 12.33
N VAL A 594 35.59 -13.67 11.12
CA VAL A 594 36.71 -14.42 10.55
C VAL A 594 37.10 -13.83 9.20
N GLU A 595 38.42 -13.70 8.97
CA GLU A 595 38.93 -13.31 7.66
C GLU A 595 38.75 -14.45 6.66
N VAL A 596 37.99 -14.20 5.60
CA VAL A 596 37.89 -15.09 4.44
C VAL A 596 39.20 -15.02 3.67
N GLY A 597 39.70 -13.84 3.35
CA GLY A 597 40.95 -13.66 2.64
C GLY A 597 41.01 -12.36 1.85
N THR A 598 42.03 -12.25 1.01
CA THR A 598 42.25 -11.08 0.16
C THR A 598 41.83 -11.37 -1.27
N PHE A 599 40.97 -10.52 -1.84
CA PHE A 599 40.41 -10.67 -3.18
C PHE A 599 40.61 -9.39 -4.00
N THR A 600 40.75 -9.55 -5.31
CA THR A 600 40.73 -8.40 -6.24
C THR A 600 39.32 -8.22 -6.76
N LEU A 601 38.69 -7.11 -6.41
CA LEU A 601 37.36 -6.74 -6.91
C LEU A 601 37.51 -5.90 -8.18
N LYS A 602 36.59 -6.08 -9.13
CA LYS A 602 36.54 -5.32 -10.38
C LYS A 602 35.79 -4.01 -10.17
N ASN A 603 36.03 -3.04 -11.05
CA ASN A 603 35.21 -1.84 -11.10
C ASN A 603 33.77 -2.19 -11.48
N GLY A 604 32.81 -1.82 -10.63
CA GLY A 604 31.39 -2.16 -10.79
C GLY A 604 30.95 -3.29 -9.84
N GLU A 605 29.96 -4.07 -10.27
CA GLU A 605 29.31 -5.10 -9.46
C GLU A 605 30.20 -6.35 -9.27
N ASN A 606 30.32 -6.81 -8.02
CA ASN A 606 31.04 -8.03 -7.63
C ASN A 606 30.14 -8.92 -6.78
N LEU A 607 30.02 -10.19 -7.14
CA LEU A 607 29.20 -11.15 -6.41
C LEU A 607 30.00 -11.78 -5.27
N ILE A 608 29.46 -11.71 -4.05
CA ILE A 608 29.94 -12.46 -2.89
C ILE A 608 28.80 -13.39 -2.44
N GLU A 609 29.03 -14.69 -2.44
CA GLU A 609 28.06 -15.72 -2.06
C GLU A 609 28.55 -16.50 -0.84
N ILE A 610 27.68 -16.73 0.15
CA ILE A 610 27.96 -17.58 1.32
C ILE A 610 26.96 -18.74 1.33
N THR A 611 27.47 -19.97 1.39
CA THR A 611 26.66 -21.20 1.46
C THR A 611 27.12 -22.08 2.63
N PRO A 612 26.24 -22.85 3.28
CA PRO A 612 26.65 -23.77 4.33
C PRO A 612 27.49 -24.93 3.77
N ASN A 613 28.46 -25.41 4.55
CA ASN A 613 29.29 -26.57 4.20
C ASN A 613 29.03 -27.73 5.17
N TRP A 614 27.94 -28.46 4.92
CA TRP A 614 27.44 -29.59 5.75
C TRP A 614 27.16 -29.27 7.23
N THR A 615 27.23 -28.00 7.60
CA THR A 615 26.97 -27.51 8.95
C THR A 615 26.09 -26.27 8.87
N TRP A 616 25.24 -26.09 9.88
CA TRP A 616 24.40 -24.90 9.95
C TRP A 616 25.22 -23.71 10.48
N ALA A 617 24.90 -22.48 10.07
CA ALA A 617 25.61 -21.28 10.50
C ALA A 617 24.69 -20.06 10.49
N VAL A 618 24.94 -19.10 11.40
CA VAL A 618 24.24 -17.83 11.43
C VAL A 618 25.22 -16.73 11.04
N ILE A 619 24.98 -16.10 9.90
CA ILE A 619 25.82 -15.02 9.37
C ILE A 619 25.19 -13.69 9.76
N ASP A 620 26.01 -12.82 10.36
CA ASP A 620 25.62 -11.47 10.79
C ASP A 620 25.90 -10.48 9.65
N TYR A 621 27.12 -10.45 9.12
CA TYR A 621 27.52 -9.53 8.05
C TYR A 621 28.73 -10.04 7.23
N ILE A 622 29.03 -9.35 6.13
CA ILE A 622 30.36 -9.36 5.50
C ILE A 622 31.04 -8.01 5.68
N HIS A 623 32.37 -8.00 5.75
CA HIS A 623 33.16 -6.78 5.93
C HIS A 623 34.32 -6.74 4.93
N LEU A 624 34.42 -5.66 4.16
CA LEU A 624 35.40 -5.41 3.11
C LEU A 624 36.32 -4.26 3.51
N VAL A 625 37.61 -4.57 3.69
CA VAL A 625 38.66 -3.60 4.01
C VAL A 625 39.61 -3.47 2.82
N GLU A 626 39.67 -2.29 2.19
CA GLU A 626 40.61 -2.03 1.11
C GLU A 626 42.06 -2.07 1.62
N THR A 627 42.92 -2.83 0.94
CA THR A 627 44.35 -2.90 1.27
C THR A 627 45.13 -1.92 0.41
N GLY A 628 45.22 -0.68 0.89
CA GLY A 628 45.98 0.38 0.23
C GLY A 628 47.48 0.10 0.17
N ASN A 629 48.06 0.32 -1.00
CA ASN A 629 49.48 0.32 -1.28
C ASN A 629 50.15 1.57 -0.67
N THR A 630 50.27 1.67 0.66
CA THR A 630 51.29 2.48 1.37
C THR A 630 51.20 2.21 2.88
N ALA A 631 52.35 1.92 3.49
CA ALA A 631 52.51 1.88 4.93
C ALA A 631 52.22 3.26 5.55
N THR A 632 51.18 3.36 6.36
CA THR A 632 51.04 4.36 7.41
C THR A 632 50.22 3.77 8.54
N GLU A 633 50.91 3.58 9.67
CA GLU A 633 50.48 3.50 11.06
C GLU A 633 49.01 3.12 11.33
N ALA A 634 48.83 1.95 11.96
CA ALA A 634 47.63 1.60 12.68
C ALA A 634 47.35 2.66 13.76
N VAL A 635 46.38 3.52 13.50
CA VAL A 635 45.63 4.18 14.57
C VAL A 635 44.57 3.17 15.00
N GLN A 636 44.75 2.58 16.18
CA GLN A 636 43.63 1.96 16.88
C GLN A 636 42.56 3.05 17.04
N ALA A 637 41.48 2.95 16.29
CA ALA A 637 40.27 3.66 16.63
C ALA A 637 39.80 3.07 17.97
N GLU A 638 39.86 3.86 19.04
CA GLU A 638 39.16 3.52 20.28
C GLU A 638 37.68 3.36 19.93
N GLU A 639 37.16 2.13 19.98
CA GLU A 639 35.72 1.87 19.88
C GLU A 639 35.01 2.69 20.95
N ILE A 640 34.07 3.53 20.53
CA ILE A 640 33.18 4.21 21.48
C ILE A 640 32.18 3.17 21.96
N SER A 641 32.25 2.81 23.24
CA SER A 641 31.30 1.89 23.86
C SER A 641 30.29 2.64 24.72
N ILE A 642 29.06 2.15 24.73
CA ILE A 642 28.02 2.59 25.65
C ILE A 642 27.72 1.48 26.64
N HIS A 643 27.80 1.80 27.92
CA HIS A 643 27.43 0.90 29.01
C HIS A 643 26.19 1.42 29.74
N GLY A 644 25.15 0.59 29.80
CA GLY A 644 23.89 0.86 30.49
C GLY A 644 22.77 -0.07 30.02
N ALA A 645 22.14 -0.82 30.93
CA ALA A 645 21.03 -1.71 30.60
C ALA A 645 19.76 -0.90 30.23
N THR A 646 18.85 -1.51 29.46
CA THR A 646 17.49 -0.99 29.25
C THR A 646 16.84 -0.66 30.60
N GLY A 647 16.41 0.59 30.80
CA GLY A 647 15.83 1.07 32.07
C GLY A 647 16.84 1.55 33.14
N SER A 648 18.13 1.67 32.82
CA SER A 648 19.14 2.26 33.72
C SER A 648 18.95 3.78 33.89
N GLU A 649 19.28 4.30 35.09
CA GLU A 649 19.20 5.74 35.43
C GLU A 649 20.46 6.54 35.01
N ALA A 650 21.45 5.85 34.45
CA ALA A 650 22.69 6.43 33.96
C ALA A 650 23.25 5.62 32.79
N ILE A 651 23.82 6.33 31.81
CA ILE A 651 24.52 5.77 30.65
C ILE A 651 25.96 6.24 30.69
N ILE A 652 26.90 5.34 30.51
CA ILE A 652 28.34 5.66 30.50
C ILE A 652 28.85 5.60 29.06
N LEU A 653 29.48 6.67 28.61
CA LEU A 653 30.19 6.79 27.34
C LEU A 653 31.69 6.63 27.59
N GLN A 654 32.31 5.62 26.98
CA GLN A 654 33.76 5.42 26.96
C GLN A 654 34.30 5.54 25.53
N GLY A 655 35.55 5.97 25.36
CA GLY A 655 36.17 6.17 24.03
C GLY A 655 35.68 7.41 23.26
N ALA A 656 34.89 8.27 23.91
CA ALA A 656 34.30 9.48 23.33
C ALA A 656 35.04 10.78 23.67
N ALA A 657 36.18 10.72 24.37
CA ALA A 657 36.90 11.89 24.86
C ALA A 657 37.19 12.91 23.74
N GLY A 658 36.78 14.17 23.96
CA GLY A 658 36.96 15.27 23.01
C GLY A 658 35.98 15.28 21.83
N LYS A 659 35.09 14.29 21.69
CA LYS A 659 34.10 14.20 20.61
C LYS A 659 32.81 14.92 20.96
N LYS A 660 32.14 15.50 19.95
CA LYS A 660 30.82 16.12 20.13
C LYS A 660 29.76 15.03 20.28
N VAL A 661 28.99 15.12 21.36
CA VAL A 661 27.87 14.25 21.68
C VAL A 661 26.57 15.04 21.54
N SER A 662 25.59 14.49 20.83
CA SER A 662 24.23 15.03 20.72
C SER A 662 23.21 13.97 21.12
N ILE A 663 22.34 14.28 22.07
CA ILE A 663 21.23 13.41 22.49
C ILE A 663 19.97 13.86 21.75
N VAL A 664 19.33 12.96 21.03
CA VAL A 664 18.18 13.25 20.16
C VAL A 664 17.04 12.29 20.47
N GLU A 665 15.81 12.78 20.60
CA GLU A 665 14.62 11.93 20.63
C GLU A 665 14.39 11.30 19.25
N ALA A 666 13.68 10.15 19.17
CA ALA A 666 13.30 9.57 17.88
C ALA A 666 12.44 10.52 17.01
N THR A 667 11.89 11.58 17.59
CA THR A 667 11.20 12.69 16.92
C THR A 667 12.15 13.67 16.22
N GLY A 668 13.47 13.51 16.36
CA GLY A 668 14.49 14.43 15.85
C GLY A 668 14.80 15.61 16.78
N ARG A 669 14.13 15.73 17.93
CA ARG A 669 14.38 16.80 18.90
C ARG A 669 15.69 16.60 19.65
N ILE A 670 16.59 17.58 19.58
CA ILE A 670 17.84 17.58 20.35
C ILE A 670 17.52 17.90 21.81
N ILE A 671 17.90 17.00 22.72
CA ILE A 671 17.73 17.11 24.17
C ILE A 671 18.93 17.80 24.81
N ASP A 672 20.13 17.45 24.37
CA ASP A 672 21.37 17.95 24.93
C ASP A 672 22.52 17.83 23.92
N GLU A 673 23.52 18.71 24.04
CA GLU A 673 24.76 18.66 23.27
C GLU A 673 25.95 19.08 24.13
N PHE A 674 27.00 18.27 24.12
CA PHE A 674 28.22 18.53 24.89
C PHE A 674 29.44 17.89 24.22
N VAL A 675 30.63 18.21 24.72
CA VAL A 675 31.88 17.54 24.34
C VAL A 675 32.21 16.52 25.42
N ALA A 676 32.38 15.25 25.05
CA ALA A 676 32.60 14.19 26.03
C ALA A 676 33.98 14.29 26.70
N GLU A 677 34.02 14.03 28.00
CA GLU A 677 35.23 13.82 28.79
C GLU A 677 35.68 12.35 28.72
N GLU A 678 36.86 12.00 29.27
CA GLU A 678 37.45 10.64 29.27
C GLU A 678 36.45 9.54 29.64
N GLU A 679 35.58 9.82 30.61
CA GLU A 679 34.41 9.01 30.95
C GLU A 679 33.22 9.95 31.17
N SER A 680 32.25 9.94 30.25
CA SER A 680 31.07 10.80 30.37
C SER A 680 29.87 10.01 30.88
N VAL A 681 29.32 10.43 32.02
CA VAL A 681 28.13 9.81 32.62
C VAL A 681 26.89 10.66 32.34
N LEU A 682 25.98 10.13 31.52
CA LEU A 682 24.71 10.72 31.17
C LEU A 682 23.63 10.30 32.14
N SER A 683 23.01 11.26 32.83
CA SER A 683 21.83 10.95 33.66
C SER A 683 20.59 10.81 32.80
N THR A 684 20.03 9.61 32.79
CA THR A 684 18.71 9.32 32.24
C THR A 684 17.68 9.35 33.36
N LYS A 685 17.64 10.38 34.23
CA LYS A 685 16.53 10.50 35.21
C LYS A 685 15.34 11.30 34.70
N ASN A 686 15.56 12.24 33.79
CA ASN A 686 14.54 13.22 33.39
C ASN A 686 13.99 13.02 31.96
N TRP A 687 14.45 12.02 31.23
CA TRP A 687 13.93 11.64 29.92
C TRP A 687 12.57 10.92 30.07
N SER A 688 11.63 11.17 29.17
CA SER A 688 10.38 10.42 29.05
C SER A 688 10.60 8.96 28.61
N LYS A 689 9.60 8.08 28.73
CA LYS A 689 9.66 6.76 28.08
C LYS A 689 9.69 6.94 26.56
N GLY A 690 10.55 6.20 25.88
CA GLY A 690 10.71 6.34 24.43
C GLY A 690 12.09 5.96 23.91
N ILE A 691 12.29 6.19 22.61
CA ILE A 691 13.55 5.92 21.91
C ILE A 691 14.37 7.21 21.85
N TYR A 692 15.63 7.09 22.26
CA TYR A 692 16.63 8.14 22.21
C TYR A 692 17.81 7.69 21.35
N LEU A 693 18.44 8.64 20.69
CA LEU A 693 19.63 8.48 19.87
C LEU A 693 20.75 9.31 20.51
N ILE A 694 21.83 8.66 20.93
CA ILE A 694 23.06 9.35 21.32
C ILE A 694 23.97 9.34 20.11
N LYS A 695 24.25 10.52 19.56
CA LYS A 695 25.17 10.71 18.43
C LYS A 695 26.53 11.12 18.97
N VAL A 696 27.58 10.41 18.58
CA VAL A 696 28.98 10.77 18.85
C VAL A 696 29.71 10.80 17.51
N GLU A 697 29.96 12.01 16.98
CA GLU A 697 30.41 12.21 15.59
C GLU A 697 29.56 11.42 14.57
N ASN A 698 30.14 10.40 13.92
CA ASN A 698 29.49 9.56 12.91
C ASN A 698 28.81 8.31 13.48
N GLN A 699 28.91 8.08 14.79
CA GLN A 699 28.32 6.91 15.45
C GLN A 699 27.01 7.29 16.15
N VAL A 700 26.00 6.44 16.03
CA VAL A 700 24.67 6.65 16.62
C VAL A 700 24.27 5.44 17.43
N PHE A 701 23.95 5.66 18.70
CA PHE A 701 23.55 4.62 19.63
C PHE A 701 22.08 4.77 20.01
N LYS A 702 21.31 3.70 19.85
CA LYS A 702 19.90 3.66 20.22
C LYS A 702 19.73 3.26 21.68
N ILE A 703 19.03 4.10 22.44
CA ILE A 703 18.66 3.86 23.83
C ILE A 703 17.15 3.77 23.94
N ILE A 704 16.66 2.70 24.55
CA ILE A 704 15.24 2.53 24.89
C ILE A 704 15.08 2.78 26.39
N ARG A 705 14.28 3.77 26.75
CA ARG A 705 13.96 4.11 28.14
C ARG A 705 12.53 3.77 28.51
#